data_AF-A0A0W0V3F0-F1
#
_entry.id   AF-A0A0W0V3F0-F1
#
_cell.length_a   1.000
_cell.length_b   1.000
_cell.length_c   1.000
_cell.angle_alpha   90.00
_cell.angle_beta   90.00
_cell.angle_gamma   90.00
#
_symmetry.space_group_name_H-M   'P 1'
#
loop_
_entity.id
_entity.type
_entity.pdbx_description
1 polymer ?
#
loop_
_entity_poly.entity_id
_entity_poly.type
_entity_poly.pdbx_seq_one_letter_code
_entity_poly.pdbx_strand_id
1 'polypeptide(L)'
;MTKMSHHQMVANQIIESLKLGSAPWLKPWEPGIGDGHIPFNPVTGKRYRGINALYLMLNQDGDNRWLTYKQAQSIDAQVRKGEKGTTVQYWKFSEEKIKKDNAGNAVIDEQGNPIKVQVNLERPKVFYARVFHASQIDNMPELVQKEQDWSLIDRAETLLLNSGAAVFHSEADRAFYRLSTDSIHLPPKEKFKSAAHYYATALHELGHWSGHPSRLNRDLSHPFGSEGYAKEELRAEIASMLLGAELGIGHDPSQHTAYIKSWAQILEDDPLEIFRASADAEKIVNHICALEQVQDLNLELPIETRDEQPKEEILMESKQYISEKIWLSIPYKEKDKAKSIAGKLADGTTGIAWDKHQKCWYAKPGVDIEKIKPWLPEKQISPEDKALTPADEFKAALISLGAIVTGEHPIMDGKPHRIQMDDDKQGEKAGFYVAHLDGIPAGYIKNNRTGSELKWKCKGYILTDEQKSALKAQALENQKNRELELDEKHENTALKLKLRLSKMKEATEQTPYMKSKGIQVHPGVYTSPAHKMTCIPAMDIDGKIWSIQYIGDDGTKNFAKDSRKEGCFHALGGIEKLADSPVIVIAEGYATAATIKEATDLPAVVSAFDAGNLKSVAKALHEKYPHTPIMLAADDDKHLEQSKGVNPGKEKAGEAADAVNGFIVIPTFAPGEQSLNPKQFSDFNDLAARSKLGIEGVKRQIKPKIEKIANRYKRLRQSQARNIVHNKAIASIVHVGFDGRHVQTTGKY
;
A
#
# COMPACT_ATOMS: atom_id res chain seq x y z
N MET A 1 -32.63 3.05 29.79
CA MET A 1 -32.14 3.76 28.59
C MET A 1 -30.64 3.98 28.73
N THR A 2 -29.84 3.30 27.92
CA THR A 2 -28.37 3.43 27.94
C THR A 2 -28.00 4.84 27.48
N LYS A 3 -27.24 5.58 28.30
CA LYS A 3 -26.84 6.96 27.98
C LYS A 3 -25.96 6.95 26.74
N MET A 4 -26.39 7.65 25.69
CA MET A 4 -25.67 7.77 24.42
C MET A 4 -24.27 8.37 24.66
N SER A 5 -23.25 7.79 24.04
CA SER A 5 -21.87 8.28 24.19
C SER A 5 -21.68 9.62 23.47
N HIS A 6 -20.65 10.40 23.85
CA HIS A 6 -20.38 11.70 23.22
C HIS A 6 -20.10 11.58 21.72
N HIS A 7 -19.31 10.59 21.30
CA HIS A 7 -18.99 10.41 19.88
C HIS A 7 -20.23 10.05 19.05
N GLN A 8 -21.13 9.23 19.59
CA GLN A 8 -22.41 8.93 18.95
C GLN A 8 -23.30 10.17 18.84
N MET A 9 -23.37 11.00 19.89
CA MET A 9 -24.13 12.26 19.85
C MET A 9 -23.61 13.20 18.75
N VAL A 10 -22.29 13.38 18.68
CA VAL A 10 -21.64 14.22 17.66
C VAL A 10 -21.89 13.67 16.26
N ALA A 11 -21.68 12.37 16.06
CA ALA A 11 -21.91 11.71 14.78
C ALA A 11 -23.37 11.82 14.33
N ASN A 12 -24.34 11.60 15.23
CA ASN A 12 -25.76 11.71 14.92
C ASN A 12 -26.16 13.12 14.45
N GLN A 13 -25.67 14.16 15.13
CA GLN A 13 -25.92 15.55 14.68
C GLN A 13 -25.28 15.83 13.31
N ILE A 14 -24.09 15.29 13.05
CA ILE A 14 -23.45 15.39 11.74
C ILE A 14 -24.27 14.65 10.68
N ILE A 15 -24.75 13.43 10.95
CA ILE A 15 -25.60 12.65 10.04
C ILE A 15 -26.89 13.41 9.72
N GLU A 16 -27.53 14.00 10.71
CA GLU A 16 -28.72 14.85 10.51
C GLU A 16 -28.40 16.06 9.62
N SER A 17 -27.28 16.75 9.86
CA SER A 17 -26.86 17.87 9.02
C SER A 17 -26.51 17.47 7.59
N LEU A 18 -25.91 16.28 7.39
CA LEU A 18 -25.64 15.73 6.06
C LEU A 18 -26.95 15.46 5.31
N LYS A 19 -27.93 14.84 5.98
CA LYS A 19 -29.25 14.57 5.40
C LYS A 19 -30.01 15.85 5.03
N LEU A 20 -29.81 16.92 5.79
CA LEU A 20 -30.40 18.24 5.53
C LEU A 20 -29.58 19.09 4.54
N GLY A 21 -28.39 18.62 4.11
CA GLY A 21 -27.48 19.39 3.26
C GLY A 21 -26.85 20.61 3.94
N SER A 22 -26.86 20.66 5.27
CA SER A 22 -26.39 21.79 6.07
C SER A 22 -25.06 21.54 6.78
N ALA A 23 -24.41 20.39 6.52
CA ALA A 23 -23.09 20.09 7.08
C ALA A 23 -22.06 21.16 6.69
N PRO A 24 -21.04 21.48 7.53
CA PRO A 24 -20.17 22.62 7.29
C PRO A 24 -19.42 22.59 5.96
N TRP A 25 -18.98 21.40 5.53
CA TRP A 25 -18.30 21.20 4.24
C TRP A 25 -19.27 21.04 3.06
N LEU A 26 -20.58 21.21 3.26
CA LEU A 26 -21.59 21.26 2.19
C LEU A 26 -22.16 22.67 1.98
N LYS A 27 -21.82 23.61 2.87
CA LYS A 27 -22.16 25.03 2.68
C LYS A 27 -21.18 25.62 1.65
N PRO A 28 -21.67 26.33 0.61
CA PRO A 28 -20.79 27.12 -0.24
C PRO A 28 -20.23 28.28 0.57
N TRP A 29 -18.91 28.41 0.59
CA TRP A 29 -18.21 29.50 1.27
C TRP A 29 -17.64 30.42 0.19
N GLU A 30 -18.14 31.65 0.13
CA GLU A 30 -17.74 32.60 -0.91
C GLU A 30 -16.31 33.12 -0.69
N PRO A 31 -15.50 33.27 -1.76
CA PRO A 31 -14.14 33.80 -1.66
C PRO A 31 -14.14 35.23 -1.09
N GLY A 32 -13.20 35.53 -0.18
CA GLY A 32 -13.03 36.87 0.40
C GLY A 32 -14.12 37.31 1.39
N ILE A 33 -15.33 36.77 1.32
CA ILE A 33 -16.37 37.03 2.33
C ILE A 33 -15.98 36.22 3.57
N GLY A 34 -15.60 36.89 4.66
CA GLY A 34 -15.07 36.31 5.90
C GLY A 34 -16.02 35.38 6.66
N ASP A 35 -17.02 34.80 6.02
CA ASP A 35 -18.03 33.96 6.64
C ASP A 35 -17.51 32.54 6.93
N GLY A 36 -16.45 32.11 6.25
CA GLY A 36 -15.79 30.81 6.42
C GLY A 36 -14.84 30.71 7.61
N HIS A 37 -15.21 31.28 8.75
CA HIS A 37 -14.32 31.41 9.88
C HIS A 37 -14.33 30.15 10.77
N ILE A 38 -13.28 29.34 10.66
CA ILE A 38 -13.07 28.15 11.52
C ILE A 38 -13.16 28.59 13.00
N PRO A 39 -13.89 27.86 13.86
CA PRO A 39 -13.98 28.17 15.28
C PRO A 39 -12.62 28.32 15.93
N PHE A 40 -12.42 29.36 16.73
CA PHE A 40 -11.17 29.59 17.45
C PHE A 40 -11.41 30.08 18.87
N ASN A 41 -10.37 29.96 19.68
CA ASN A 41 -10.38 30.45 21.04
C ASN A 41 -9.64 31.79 21.10
N PRO A 42 -10.33 32.92 21.32
CA PRO A 42 -9.72 34.26 21.26
C PRO A 42 -8.69 34.52 22.35
N VAL A 43 -8.78 33.83 23.51
CA VAL A 43 -7.79 33.96 24.59
C VAL A 43 -6.45 33.32 24.21
N THR A 44 -6.49 32.21 23.47
CA THR A 44 -5.27 31.50 23.05
C THR A 44 -4.80 31.85 21.64
N GLY A 45 -5.65 32.52 20.84
CA GLY A 45 -5.46 32.76 19.41
C GLY A 45 -5.51 31.49 18.54
N LYS A 46 -5.76 30.31 19.11
CA LYS A 46 -5.69 29.03 18.39
C LYS A 46 -7.05 28.61 17.86
N ARG A 47 -7.09 28.17 16.60
CA ARG A 47 -8.26 27.50 16.02
C ARG A 47 -8.51 26.14 16.65
N TYR A 48 -9.78 25.79 16.81
CA TYR A 48 -10.20 24.42 17.07
C TYR A 48 -9.86 23.55 15.86
N ARG A 49 -9.61 22.26 16.11
CA ARG A 49 -9.10 21.32 15.09
C ARG A 49 -9.95 20.06 15.01
N GLY A 50 -9.96 19.46 13.82
CA GLY A 50 -10.62 18.20 13.51
C GLY A 50 -12.09 18.24 13.87
N ILE A 51 -12.58 17.18 14.52
CA ILE A 51 -14.01 17.03 14.82
C ILE A 51 -14.58 18.17 15.67
N ASN A 52 -13.77 18.80 16.54
CA ASN A 52 -14.26 19.90 17.37
C ASN A 52 -14.58 21.12 16.53
N ALA A 53 -13.81 21.40 15.47
CA ALA A 53 -14.10 22.53 14.58
C ALA A 53 -15.46 22.31 13.89
N LEU A 54 -15.64 21.14 13.27
CA LEU A 54 -16.87 20.79 12.57
C LEU A 54 -18.08 20.78 13.51
N TYR A 55 -17.91 20.23 14.71
CA TYR A 55 -18.98 20.16 15.70
C TYR A 55 -19.40 21.54 16.20
N LEU A 56 -18.45 22.46 16.41
CA LEU A 56 -18.76 23.81 16.84
C LEU A 56 -19.44 24.61 15.73
N MET A 57 -18.99 24.48 14.48
CA MET A 57 -19.63 25.10 13.30
C MET A 57 -21.08 24.64 13.10
N LEU A 58 -21.41 23.41 13.50
CA LEU A 58 -22.78 22.91 13.42
C LEU A 58 -23.73 23.48 14.47
N ASN A 59 -23.19 23.93 15.61
CA ASN A 59 -24.01 24.31 16.75
C ASN A 59 -24.26 25.82 16.82
N GLN A 60 -23.52 26.65 16.08
CA GLN A 60 -23.72 28.10 15.98
C GLN A 60 -23.23 28.62 14.63
N ASP A 61 -23.89 29.67 14.14
CA ASP A 61 -23.51 30.42 12.94
C ASP A 61 -23.11 31.86 13.34
N GLY A 62 -22.31 32.53 12.50
CA GLY A 62 -21.87 33.91 12.70
C GLY A 62 -20.51 34.03 13.40
N ASP A 63 -20.51 34.42 14.68
CA ASP A 63 -19.27 34.56 15.44
C ASP A 63 -18.56 33.19 15.55
N ASN A 64 -17.24 33.15 15.39
CA ASN A 64 -16.47 31.90 15.43
C ASN A 64 -15.70 31.75 16.75
N ARG A 65 -15.93 32.61 17.74
CA ARG A 65 -15.21 32.59 19.01
C ARG A 65 -15.89 31.67 20.02
N TRP A 66 -15.09 30.76 20.57
CA TRP A 66 -15.52 29.80 21.59
C TRP A 66 -14.56 29.79 22.77
N LEU A 67 -15.11 29.87 23.98
CA LEU A 67 -14.35 29.97 25.23
C LEU A 67 -14.88 29.01 26.28
N THR A 68 -14.01 28.47 27.13
CA THR A 68 -14.48 27.88 28.39
C THR A 68 -14.99 28.97 29.34
N TYR A 69 -15.84 28.60 30.30
CA TYR A 69 -16.36 29.54 31.30
C TYR A 69 -15.24 30.34 32.00
N LYS A 70 -14.15 29.66 32.40
CA LYS A 70 -13.00 30.30 33.05
C LYS A 70 -12.23 31.26 32.14
N GLN A 71 -12.17 30.96 30.84
CA GLN A 71 -11.52 31.83 29.86
C GLN A 71 -12.35 33.09 29.58
N ALA A 72 -13.68 32.98 29.55
CA ALA A 72 -14.55 34.16 29.49
C ALA A 72 -14.30 35.07 30.69
N GLN A 73 -14.25 34.51 31.90
CA GLN A 73 -13.96 35.28 33.11
C GLN A 73 -12.58 35.94 33.10
N SER A 74 -11.56 35.33 32.47
CA SER A 74 -10.22 35.93 32.40
C SER A 74 -10.11 37.18 31.51
N ILE A 75 -11.14 37.47 30.72
CA ILE A 75 -11.24 38.67 29.88
C ILE A 75 -12.40 39.57 30.34
N ASP A 76 -12.79 39.46 31.61
CA ASP A 76 -13.91 40.19 32.24
C ASP A 76 -15.27 40.01 31.53
N ALA A 77 -15.41 38.91 30.79
CA ALA A 77 -16.64 38.50 30.12
C ALA A 77 -17.39 37.44 30.93
N GLN A 78 -18.72 37.41 30.83
CA GLN A 78 -19.57 36.56 31.67
C GLN A 78 -20.56 35.75 30.85
N VAL A 79 -20.49 34.42 30.95
CA VAL A 79 -21.51 33.53 30.38
C VAL A 79 -22.86 33.83 31.03
N ARG A 80 -23.89 34.10 30.24
CA ARG A 80 -25.22 34.40 30.76
C ARG A 80 -25.82 33.23 31.54
N LYS A 81 -26.60 33.57 32.57
CA LYS A 81 -27.27 32.57 33.40
C LYS A 81 -28.29 31.78 32.57
N GLY A 82 -28.19 30.45 32.62
CA GLY A 82 -29.09 29.53 31.90
C GLY A 82 -28.54 29.02 30.57
N GLU A 83 -27.48 29.64 30.04
CA GLU A 83 -26.82 29.19 28.80
C GLU A 83 -26.20 27.80 28.96
N LYS A 84 -26.29 27.00 27.90
CA LYS A 84 -25.73 25.65 27.85
C LYS A 84 -24.52 25.64 26.93
N GLY A 85 -23.38 25.24 27.48
CA GLY A 85 -22.15 25.09 26.70
C GLY A 85 -22.14 23.80 25.87
N THR A 86 -21.40 23.84 24.78
CA THR A 86 -21.11 22.74 23.86
C THR A 86 -19.91 21.95 24.36
N THR A 87 -19.98 20.62 24.30
CA THR A 87 -18.89 19.75 24.76
C THR A 87 -17.91 19.51 23.62
N VAL A 88 -16.63 19.76 23.86
CA VAL A 88 -15.52 19.40 22.95
C VAL A 88 -14.64 18.35 23.61
N GLN A 89 -13.96 17.55 22.80
CA GLN A 89 -13.06 16.51 23.30
C GLN A 89 -11.61 16.76 22.85
N TYR A 90 -10.64 16.44 23.72
CA TYR A 90 -9.23 16.48 23.35
C TYR A 90 -8.47 15.36 24.02
N TRP A 91 -7.40 14.92 23.38
CA TRP A 91 -6.54 13.86 23.88
C TRP A 91 -5.38 14.46 24.68
N LYS A 92 -5.25 14.05 25.94
CA LYS A 92 -4.09 14.39 26.77
C LYS A 92 -3.10 13.24 26.71
N PHE A 93 -1.89 13.53 26.24
CA PHE A 93 -0.79 12.56 26.12
C PHE A 93 0.22 12.67 27.28
N SER A 94 0.12 13.70 28.12
CA SER A 94 1.03 13.94 29.24
C SER A 94 0.33 14.66 30.39
N GLU A 95 0.73 14.42 31.64
CA GLU A 95 0.25 15.13 32.82
C GLU A 95 1.40 15.66 33.67
N GLU A 96 1.19 16.78 34.36
CA GLU A 96 2.15 17.27 35.34
C GLU A 96 2.02 16.46 36.63
N LYS A 97 3.14 15.90 37.11
CA LYS A 97 3.24 15.28 38.44
C LYS A 97 4.30 15.99 39.25
N ILE A 98 4.10 16.01 40.57
CA ILE A 98 5.14 16.44 41.50
C ILE A 98 6.34 15.50 41.33
N LYS A 99 7.50 16.07 41.05
CA LYS A 99 8.77 15.38 40.96
C LYS A 99 9.06 14.76 42.33
N LYS A 100 9.28 13.45 42.36
CA LYS A 100 9.64 12.74 43.58
C LYS A 100 11.12 12.37 43.55
N ASP A 101 11.78 12.41 44.70
CA ASP A 101 13.14 11.87 44.86
C ASP A 101 13.12 10.34 44.96
N ASN A 102 14.31 9.73 45.08
CA ASN A 102 14.47 8.27 45.21
C ASN A 102 13.85 7.70 46.50
N ALA A 103 13.48 8.55 47.46
CA ALA A 103 12.80 8.18 48.71
C ALA A 103 11.28 8.41 48.64
N GLY A 104 10.76 8.92 47.52
CA GLY A 104 9.33 9.16 47.30
C GLY A 104 8.82 10.52 47.80
N ASN A 105 9.69 11.42 48.26
CA ASN A 105 9.34 12.75 48.75
C ASN A 105 9.27 13.77 47.62
N ALA A 106 8.44 14.80 47.78
CA ALA A 106 8.31 15.88 46.80
C ALA A 106 9.60 16.71 46.73
N VAL A 107 10.20 16.80 45.54
CA VAL A 107 11.32 17.70 45.28
C VAL A 107 10.77 19.12 45.22
N ILE A 108 11.26 19.99 46.10
CA ILE A 108 10.87 21.40 46.19
C ILE A 108 11.90 22.31 45.51
N ASP A 109 11.46 23.45 44.99
CA ASP A 109 12.31 24.52 44.48
C ASP A 109 12.86 25.41 45.61
N GLU A 110 13.71 26.38 45.25
CA GLU A 110 14.32 27.33 46.20
C GLU A 110 13.31 28.20 46.95
N GLN A 111 12.06 28.28 46.46
CA GLN A 111 10.96 29.00 47.11
C GLN A 111 10.03 28.07 47.93
N GLY A 112 10.39 26.79 48.08
CA GLY A 112 9.64 25.81 48.85
C GLY A 112 8.42 25.22 48.14
N ASN A 113 8.25 25.43 46.83
CA ASN A 113 7.14 24.87 46.07
C ASN A 113 7.52 23.53 45.42
N PRO A 114 6.61 22.54 45.35
CA PRO A 114 6.89 21.27 44.69
C PRO A 114 7.17 21.45 43.19
N ILE A 115 8.34 21.01 42.74
CA ILE A 115 8.73 20.99 41.33
C ILE A 115 7.81 20.02 40.60
N LYS A 116 7.16 20.48 39.52
CA LYS A 116 6.33 19.64 38.64
C LYS A 116 7.14 19.19 37.43
N VAL A 117 7.01 17.93 37.06
CA VAL A 117 7.57 17.36 35.83
C VAL A 117 6.44 16.85 34.95
N GLN A 118 6.55 17.08 33.64
CA GLN A 118 5.60 16.59 32.66
C GLN A 118 5.89 15.11 32.38
N VAL A 119 4.96 14.24 32.76
CA VAL A 119 5.04 12.79 32.58
C VAL A 119 4.12 12.38 31.45
N ASN A 120 4.64 11.70 30.42
CA ASN A 120 3.81 11.15 29.36
C ASN A 120 2.90 10.04 29.92
N LEU A 121 1.63 10.09 29.55
CA LEU A 121 0.64 9.10 29.94
C LEU A 121 0.84 7.82 29.13
N GLU A 122 0.94 6.66 29.79
CA GLU A 122 1.05 5.34 29.14
C GLU A 122 -0.12 5.04 28.19
N ARG A 123 -1.31 5.58 28.52
CA ARG A 123 -2.48 5.56 27.64
C ARG A 123 -3.02 6.99 27.52
N PRO A 124 -3.15 7.53 26.29
CA PRO A 124 -3.78 8.83 26.08
C PRO A 124 -5.19 8.82 26.68
N LYS A 125 -5.53 9.86 27.43
CA LYS A 125 -6.85 10.01 28.04
C LYS A 125 -7.66 11.01 27.24
N VAL A 126 -8.93 10.69 26.97
CA VAL A 126 -9.89 11.64 26.41
C VAL A 126 -10.36 12.55 27.53
N PHE A 127 -10.19 13.84 27.34
CA PHE A 127 -10.74 14.88 28.21
C PHE A 127 -11.87 15.59 27.47
N TYR A 128 -12.86 16.02 28.24
CA TYR A 128 -13.98 16.81 27.76
C TYR A 128 -13.90 18.19 28.39
N ALA A 129 -14.09 19.22 27.56
CA ALA A 129 -14.26 20.59 28.02
C ALA A 129 -15.61 21.13 27.57
N ARG A 130 -16.18 22.02 28.37
CA ARG A 130 -17.38 22.76 28.00
C ARG A 130 -16.98 24.14 27.51
N VAL A 131 -17.35 24.46 26.29
CA VAL A 131 -17.10 25.75 25.65
C VAL A 131 -18.43 26.45 25.36
N PHE A 132 -18.41 27.76 25.40
CA PHE A 132 -19.54 28.65 25.18
C PHE A 132 -19.20 29.52 23.99
N HIS A 133 -20.18 29.69 23.12
CA HIS A 133 -20.07 30.57 21.96
C HIS A 133 -20.12 32.03 22.41
N ALA A 134 -19.45 32.93 21.68
CA ALA A 134 -19.43 34.35 22.04
C ALA A 134 -20.82 34.97 22.19
N SER A 135 -21.81 34.55 21.40
CA SER A 135 -23.18 35.04 21.55
C SER A 135 -23.79 34.72 22.92
N GLN A 136 -23.28 33.72 23.65
CA GLN A 136 -23.74 33.30 24.99
C GLN A 136 -23.08 34.06 26.15
N ILE A 137 -22.18 34.99 25.83
CA ILE A 137 -21.28 35.64 26.78
C ILE A 137 -21.47 37.15 26.68
N ASP A 138 -21.77 37.79 27.80
CA ASP A 138 -21.85 39.25 27.91
C ASP A 138 -20.45 39.85 28.08
N ASN A 139 -20.27 41.10 27.65
CA ASN A 139 -19.00 41.84 27.66
C ASN A 139 -17.88 41.17 26.83
N MET A 140 -18.24 40.45 25.77
CA MET A 140 -17.25 40.00 24.79
C MET A 140 -16.64 41.19 24.04
N PRO A 141 -15.32 41.24 23.86
CA PRO A 141 -14.70 42.24 22.98
C PRO A 141 -15.34 42.22 21.58
N GLU A 142 -15.38 43.35 20.90
CA GLU A 142 -15.87 43.38 19.51
C GLU A 142 -15.03 42.48 18.61
N LEU A 143 -15.69 41.84 17.64
CA LEU A 143 -15.00 41.00 16.67
C LEU A 143 -14.26 41.92 15.69
N VAL A 144 -12.94 41.97 15.81
CA VAL A 144 -12.10 42.67 14.83
C VAL A 144 -12.14 41.86 13.54
N GLN A 145 -12.81 42.39 12.51
CA GLN A 145 -12.73 41.81 11.18
C GLN A 145 -11.30 41.98 10.67
N LYS A 146 -10.66 40.88 10.26
CA LYS A 146 -9.39 40.97 9.54
C LYS A 146 -9.66 41.57 8.17
N GLU A 147 -8.85 42.54 7.77
CA GLU A 147 -8.88 43.06 6.42
C GLU A 147 -8.68 41.91 5.42
N GLN A 148 -9.46 41.93 4.34
CA GLN A 148 -9.33 40.97 3.25
C GLN A 148 -7.92 41.13 2.66
N ASP A 149 -7.08 40.13 2.86
CA ASP A 149 -5.81 40.01 2.15
C ASP A 149 -6.15 39.67 0.70
N TRP A 150 -5.64 40.41 -0.27
CA TRP A 150 -5.88 40.15 -1.70
C TRP A 150 -4.86 39.16 -2.30
N SER A 151 -3.86 38.72 -1.52
CA SER A 151 -2.83 37.74 -1.92
C SER A 151 -3.27 36.27 -1.85
N LEU A 152 -4.57 36.01 -1.61
CA LEU A 152 -5.15 34.67 -1.40
C LEU A 152 -4.86 33.71 -2.56
N ILE A 153 -4.94 34.23 -3.78
CA ILE A 153 -4.67 33.47 -5.00
C ILE A 153 -3.18 33.13 -5.12
N ASP A 154 -2.29 34.07 -4.78
CA ASP A 154 -0.85 33.87 -4.87
C ASP A 154 -0.37 32.81 -3.89
N ARG A 155 -0.96 32.74 -2.69
CA ARG A 155 -0.68 31.68 -1.72
C ARG A 155 -1.10 30.30 -2.23
N ALA A 156 -2.29 30.16 -2.81
CA ALA A 156 -2.71 28.89 -3.39
C ALA A 156 -1.90 28.49 -4.62
N GLU A 157 -1.56 29.44 -5.49
CA GLU A 157 -0.65 29.19 -6.61
C GLU A 157 0.72 28.72 -6.10
N THR A 158 1.26 29.37 -5.07
CA THR A 158 2.52 28.99 -4.42
C THR A 158 2.45 27.58 -3.85
N LEU A 159 1.35 27.22 -3.17
CA LEU A 159 1.14 25.88 -2.65
C LEU A 159 1.09 24.82 -3.76
N LEU A 160 0.36 25.10 -4.85
CA LEU A 160 0.33 24.22 -6.01
C LEU A 160 1.71 24.04 -6.63
N LEU A 161 2.46 25.13 -6.81
CA LEU A 161 3.81 25.10 -7.38
C LEU A 161 4.78 24.33 -6.47
N ASN A 162 4.82 24.67 -5.18
CA ASN A 162 5.70 24.04 -4.19
C ASN A 162 5.35 22.59 -3.92
N SER A 163 4.12 22.16 -4.21
CA SER A 163 3.75 20.75 -4.14
C SER A 163 4.54 19.89 -5.14
N GLY A 164 4.97 20.48 -6.26
CA GLY A 164 5.57 19.74 -7.37
C GLY A 164 4.59 18.77 -8.05
N ALA A 165 3.28 18.89 -7.80
CA ALA A 165 2.28 18.06 -8.42
C ALA A 165 2.24 18.30 -9.94
N ALA A 166 2.22 17.22 -10.73
CA ALA A 166 2.03 17.32 -12.17
C ALA A 166 0.57 17.68 -12.47
N VAL A 167 0.30 18.95 -12.79
CA VAL A 167 -1.04 19.45 -13.11
C VAL A 167 -1.22 19.52 -14.63
N PHE A 168 -2.24 18.85 -15.14
CA PHE A 168 -2.58 18.84 -16.57
C PHE A 168 -3.98 19.42 -16.81
N HIS A 169 -4.09 20.33 -17.77
CA HIS A 169 -5.38 20.84 -18.24
C HIS A 169 -5.85 20.05 -19.46
N SER A 170 -7.06 19.50 -19.41
CA SER A 170 -7.63 18.73 -20.53
C SER A 170 -8.98 19.29 -20.95
N GLU A 171 -9.39 19.11 -22.21
CA GLU A 171 -10.70 19.60 -22.70
C GLU A 171 -11.89 18.91 -22.01
N ALA A 172 -11.66 17.77 -21.34
CA ALA A 172 -12.67 17.07 -20.56
C ALA A 172 -13.12 17.91 -19.36
N ASP A 173 -14.43 17.97 -19.15
CA ASP A 173 -15.09 18.83 -18.16
C ASP A 173 -15.05 18.23 -16.73
N ARG A 174 -13.91 17.66 -16.32
CA ARG A 174 -13.78 16.97 -15.02
C ARG A 174 -12.43 17.26 -14.37
N ALA A 175 -12.47 17.59 -13.08
CA ALA A 175 -11.31 17.59 -12.20
C ALA A 175 -11.16 16.21 -11.54
N PHE A 176 -9.92 15.71 -11.43
CA PHE A 176 -9.60 14.49 -10.68
C PHE A 176 -8.09 14.32 -10.47
N TYR A 177 -7.73 13.69 -9.35
CA TYR A 177 -6.40 13.15 -9.09
C TYR A 177 -6.28 11.70 -9.60
N ARG A 178 -5.17 11.38 -10.27
CA ARG A 178 -4.88 10.04 -10.81
C ARG A 178 -3.71 9.40 -10.06
N LEU A 179 -4.03 8.38 -9.25
CA LEU A 179 -3.04 7.65 -8.44
C LEU A 179 -1.92 7.00 -9.26
N SER A 180 -2.23 6.40 -10.41
CA SER A 180 -1.27 5.59 -11.18
C SER A 180 -0.15 6.40 -11.83
N THR A 181 -0.35 7.70 -12.05
CA THR A 181 0.62 8.60 -12.68
C THR A 181 1.05 9.74 -11.75
N ASP A 182 0.55 9.74 -10.51
CA ASP A 182 0.75 10.82 -9.54
C ASP A 182 0.50 12.23 -10.14
N SER A 183 -0.65 12.40 -10.79
CA SER A 183 -0.97 13.65 -11.51
C SER A 183 -2.38 14.16 -11.23
N ILE A 184 -2.52 15.48 -11.22
CA ILE A 184 -3.80 16.19 -11.07
C ILE A 184 -4.27 16.60 -12.47
N HIS A 185 -5.54 16.36 -12.79
CA HIS A 185 -6.17 16.78 -14.02
C HIS A 185 -7.26 17.80 -13.72
N LEU A 186 -7.23 18.94 -14.40
CA LEU A 186 -8.22 20.02 -14.25
C LEU A 186 -8.81 20.42 -15.60
N PRO A 187 -10.04 20.96 -15.65
CA PRO A 187 -10.53 21.69 -16.81
C PRO A 187 -9.68 22.95 -17.09
N PRO A 188 -9.71 23.51 -18.32
CA PRO A 188 -9.02 24.76 -18.64
C PRO A 188 -9.47 25.90 -17.72
N LYS A 189 -8.56 26.80 -17.34
CA LYS A 189 -8.83 27.89 -16.37
C LYS A 189 -10.02 28.76 -16.82
N GLU A 190 -10.22 28.91 -18.13
CA GLU A 190 -11.28 29.71 -18.75
C GLU A 190 -12.69 29.15 -18.52
N LYS A 191 -12.82 27.87 -18.14
CA LYS A 191 -14.11 27.24 -17.81
C LYS A 191 -14.58 27.54 -16.38
N PHE A 192 -13.71 28.06 -15.52
CA PHE A 192 -14.06 28.39 -14.14
C PHE A 192 -14.65 29.79 -14.03
N LYS A 193 -15.65 29.96 -13.14
CA LYS A 193 -16.33 31.24 -12.91
C LYS A 193 -15.39 32.33 -12.37
N SER A 194 -14.37 31.93 -11.61
CA SER A 194 -13.33 32.82 -11.09
C SER A 194 -12.07 32.03 -10.75
N ALA A 195 -10.95 32.73 -10.56
CA ALA A 195 -9.69 32.14 -10.08
C ALA A 195 -9.88 31.42 -8.74
N ALA A 196 -10.70 31.97 -7.84
CA ALA A 196 -10.98 31.33 -6.56
C ALA A 196 -11.66 29.96 -6.72
N HIS A 197 -12.62 29.81 -7.65
CA HIS A 197 -13.22 28.51 -7.95
C HIS A 197 -12.20 27.53 -8.51
N TYR A 198 -11.30 28.00 -9.39
CA TYR A 198 -10.22 27.17 -9.91
C TYR A 198 -9.31 26.65 -8.79
N TYR A 199 -8.82 27.52 -7.90
CA TYR A 199 -7.93 27.10 -6.81
C TYR A 199 -8.67 26.29 -5.75
N ALA A 200 -9.96 26.53 -5.49
CA ALA A 200 -10.76 25.68 -4.61
C ALA A 200 -10.82 24.23 -5.15
N THR A 201 -11.12 24.06 -6.45
CA THR A 201 -11.09 22.73 -7.09
C THR A 201 -9.69 22.14 -7.09
N ALA A 202 -8.66 22.93 -7.39
CA ALA A 202 -7.29 22.43 -7.41
C ALA A 202 -6.78 22.00 -6.02
N LEU A 203 -7.16 22.72 -4.95
CA LEU A 203 -6.83 22.37 -3.56
C LEU A 203 -7.55 21.10 -3.11
N HIS A 204 -8.78 20.87 -3.57
CA HIS A 204 -9.47 19.59 -3.37
C HIS A 204 -8.66 18.44 -3.98
N GLU A 205 -8.27 18.55 -5.25
CA GLU A 205 -7.45 17.53 -5.92
C GLU A 205 -6.07 17.38 -5.29
N LEU A 206 -5.49 18.48 -4.79
CA LEU A 206 -4.25 18.47 -4.04
C LEU A 206 -4.42 17.73 -2.69
N GLY A 207 -5.61 17.82 -2.11
CA GLY A 207 -6.05 17.00 -0.97
C GLY A 207 -5.93 15.52 -1.27
N HIS A 208 -6.47 15.04 -2.39
CA HIS A 208 -6.30 13.66 -2.85
C HIS A 208 -4.86 13.31 -3.18
N TRP A 209 -4.15 14.19 -3.89
CA TRP A 209 -2.73 14.05 -4.19
C TRP A 209 -1.94 13.79 -2.92
N SER A 210 -2.17 14.52 -1.82
CA SER A 210 -1.45 14.28 -0.56
C SER A 210 -1.56 12.84 -0.01
N GLY A 211 -2.57 12.07 -0.45
CA GLY A 211 -2.79 10.68 -0.06
C GLY A 211 -1.86 9.64 -0.70
N HIS A 212 -1.08 10.00 -1.72
CA HIS A 212 -0.15 9.06 -2.39
C HIS A 212 0.84 8.37 -1.42
N PRO A 213 1.31 7.14 -1.73
CA PRO A 213 2.23 6.40 -0.87
C PRO A 213 3.52 7.12 -0.45
N SER A 214 4.03 8.03 -1.28
CA SER A 214 5.21 8.86 -0.96
C SER A 214 4.94 10.02 0.00
N ARG A 215 3.67 10.31 0.34
CA ARG A 215 3.23 11.47 1.13
C ARG A 215 2.53 11.04 2.42
N LEU A 216 1.22 11.24 2.53
CA LEU A 216 0.44 10.84 3.71
C LEU A 216 0.07 9.35 3.69
N ASN A 217 0.21 8.66 2.54
CA ASN A 217 -0.04 7.24 2.36
C ASN A 217 -1.42 6.80 2.89
N ARG A 218 -2.46 7.43 2.35
CA ARG A 218 -3.87 7.05 2.57
C ARG A 218 -4.30 6.04 1.50
N ASP A 219 -5.30 5.22 1.80
CA ASP A 219 -5.77 4.22 0.84
C ASP A 219 -6.69 4.84 -0.22
N LEU A 220 -6.13 5.06 -1.41
CA LEU A 220 -6.80 5.62 -2.58
C LEU A 220 -7.15 4.54 -3.61
N SER A 221 -6.91 3.26 -3.31
CA SER A 221 -6.98 2.15 -4.28
C SER A 221 -8.40 1.65 -4.55
N HIS A 222 -9.40 2.27 -3.94
CA HIS A 222 -10.78 1.84 -3.99
C HIS A 222 -11.49 2.26 -5.30
N PRO A 223 -12.30 1.37 -5.92
CA PRO A 223 -13.06 1.71 -7.11
C PRO A 223 -14.00 2.90 -6.91
N PHE A 224 -14.20 3.70 -7.97
CA PHE A 224 -15.13 4.82 -7.96
C PHE A 224 -16.53 4.38 -7.49
N GLY A 225 -17.12 5.13 -6.56
CA GLY A 225 -18.44 4.85 -5.99
C GLY A 225 -18.49 3.76 -4.91
N SER A 226 -17.35 3.14 -4.56
CA SER A 226 -17.27 2.22 -3.43
C SER A 226 -17.28 2.95 -2.07
N GLU A 227 -17.53 2.22 -0.99
CA GLU A 227 -17.47 2.76 0.38
C GLU A 227 -16.09 3.35 0.72
N GLY A 228 -15.01 2.66 0.34
CA GLY A 228 -13.65 3.13 0.57
C GLY A 228 -13.34 4.41 -0.20
N TYR A 229 -13.86 4.55 -1.43
CA TYR A 229 -13.76 5.78 -2.22
C TYR A 229 -14.52 6.93 -1.53
N ALA A 230 -15.76 6.69 -1.07
CA ALA A 230 -16.53 7.70 -0.36
C ALA A 230 -15.88 8.16 0.95
N LYS A 231 -15.15 7.28 1.66
CA LYS A 231 -14.37 7.65 2.85
C LYS A 231 -13.22 8.60 2.54
N GLU A 232 -12.57 8.44 1.40
CA GLU A 232 -11.52 9.37 0.96
C GLU A 232 -12.11 10.71 0.51
N GLU A 233 -13.19 10.70 -0.27
CA GLU A 233 -13.92 11.92 -0.65
C GLU A 233 -14.32 12.74 0.58
N LEU A 234 -14.81 12.08 1.65
CA LEU A 234 -15.14 12.76 2.91
C LEU A 234 -13.92 13.47 3.52
N ARG A 235 -12.72 12.86 3.45
CA ARG A 235 -11.48 13.44 3.97
C ARG A 235 -11.03 14.62 3.12
N ALA A 236 -11.07 14.48 1.80
CA ALA A 236 -10.66 15.50 0.85
C ALA A 236 -11.60 16.72 0.90
N GLU A 237 -12.91 16.51 1.02
CA GLU A 237 -13.91 17.57 1.15
C GLU A 237 -13.74 18.38 2.43
N ILE A 238 -13.60 17.70 3.58
CA ILE A 238 -13.33 18.38 4.86
C ILE A 238 -12.01 19.15 4.77
N ALA A 239 -10.97 18.57 4.16
CA ALA A 239 -9.67 19.24 4.01
C ALA A 239 -9.76 20.44 3.06
N SER A 240 -10.50 20.34 1.97
CA SER A 240 -10.74 21.41 0.99
C SER A 240 -11.43 22.60 1.66
N MET A 241 -12.48 22.37 2.45
CA MET A 241 -13.13 23.42 3.24
C MET A 241 -12.15 24.09 4.22
N LEU A 242 -11.33 23.31 4.94
CA LEU A 242 -10.36 23.84 5.90
C LEU A 242 -9.24 24.65 5.21
N LEU A 243 -8.73 24.18 4.06
CA LEU A 243 -7.73 24.90 3.26
C LEU A 243 -8.33 26.18 2.67
N GLY A 244 -9.54 26.12 2.13
CA GLY A 244 -10.26 27.26 1.60
C GLY A 244 -10.48 28.35 2.64
N ALA A 245 -10.78 27.97 3.89
CA ALA A 245 -10.89 28.88 5.02
C ALA A 245 -9.53 29.46 5.47
N GLU A 246 -8.47 28.65 5.51
CA GLU A 246 -7.11 29.11 5.88
C GLU A 246 -6.52 30.07 4.84
N LEU A 247 -6.85 29.86 3.56
CA LEU A 247 -6.34 30.63 2.42
C LEU A 247 -7.32 31.72 1.97
N GLY A 248 -8.52 31.83 2.54
CA GLY A 248 -9.56 32.81 2.17
C GLY A 248 -10.18 32.63 0.77
N ILE A 249 -9.93 31.50 0.11
CA ILE A 249 -10.38 31.22 -1.26
C ILE A 249 -11.83 30.73 -1.31
N GLY A 250 -12.38 30.31 -0.17
CA GLY A 250 -13.71 29.73 -0.10
C GLY A 250 -13.72 28.25 -0.50
N HIS A 251 -14.92 27.68 -0.62
CA HIS A 251 -15.13 26.26 -0.92
C HIS A 251 -16.47 26.07 -1.64
N ASP A 252 -16.46 25.32 -2.75
CA ASP A 252 -17.64 24.98 -3.54
C ASP A 252 -17.89 23.46 -3.51
N PRO A 253 -18.90 22.98 -2.76
CA PRO A 253 -19.21 21.56 -2.63
C PRO A 253 -20.06 21.00 -3.77
N SER A 254 -20.42 21.81 -4.79
CA SER A 254 -21.39 21.43 -5.82
C SER A 254 -21.03 20.17 -6.62
N GLN A 255 -19.75 19.78 -6.66
CA GLN A 255 -19.28 18.60 -7.37
C GLN A 255 -19.43 17.27 -6.58
N HIS A 256 -19.68 17.31 -5.27
CA HIS A 256 -19.63 16.12 -4.39
C HIS A 256 -20.95 15.78 -3.68
N THR A 257 -22.06 16.44 -4.04
CA THR A 257 -23.41 16.16 -3.51
C THR A 257 -23.88 14.71 -3.73
N ALA A 258 -23.32 14.01 -4.73
CA ALA A 258 -23.62 12.62 -5.03
C ALA A 258 -23.23 11.65 -3.89
N TYR A 259 -22.31 12.04 -2.99
CA TYR A 259 -21.80 11.17 -1.92
C TYR A 259 -22.51 11.32 -0.58
N ILE A 260 -23.40 12.31 -0.42
CA ILE A 260 -24.08 12.61 0.85
C ILE A 260 -24.77 11.37 1.43
N LYS A 261 -25.47 10.61 0.59
CA LYS A 261 -26.15 9.37 1.01
C LYS A 261 -25.15 8.31 1.50
N SER A 262 -24.04 8.15 0.80
CA SER A 262 -22.98 7.20 1.16
C SER A 262 -22.29 7.60 2.46
N TRP A 263 -22.00 8.89 2.66
CA TRP A 263 -21.41 9.40 3.90
C TRP A 263 -22.35 9.22 5.09
N ALA A 264 -23.63 9.55 4.95
CA ALA A 264 -24.61 9.33 6.01
C ALA A 264 -24.64 7.85 6.43
N GLN A 265 -24.67 6.92 5.47
CA GLN A 265 -24.64 5.48 5.76
C GLN A 265 -23.34 5.05 6.46
N ILE A 266 -22.17 5.49 5.97
CA ILE A 266 -20.87 5.17 6.57
C ILE A 266 -20.81 5.61 8.03
N LEU A 267 -21.36 6.79 8.34
CA LEU A 267 -21.36 7.33 9.70
C LEU A 267 -22.41 6.67 10.60
N GLU A 268 -23.52 6.19 10.04
CA GLU A 268 -24.51 5.37 10.76
C GLU A 268 -23.91 4.00 11.14
N ASP A 269 -23.17 3.38 10.23
CA ASP A 269 -22.52 2.08 10.45
C ASP A 269 -21.32 2.20 11.41
N ASP A 270 -20.55 3.29 11.31
CA ASP A 270 -19.36 3.56 12.12
C ASP A 270 -19.27 5.04 12.55
N PRO A 271 -19.91 5.41 13.68
CA PRO A 271 -19.88 6.78 14.21
C PRO A 271 -18.49 7.34 14.50
N LEU A 272 -17.46 6.49 14.65
CA LEU A 272 -16.08 6.93 14.86
C LEU A 272 -15.38 7.33 13.56
N GLU A 273 -15.95 7.01 12.39
CA GLU A 273 -15.36 7.34 11.10
C GLU A 273 -15.25 8.86 10.89
N ILE A 274 -16.23 9.65 11.34
CA ILE A 274 -16.13 11.12 11.22
C ILE A 274 -14.97 11.71 12.04
N PHE A 275 -14.64 11.09 13.17
CA PHE A 275 -13.49 11.49 13.98
C PHE A 275 -12.18 11.18 13.27
N ARG A 276 -12.09 10.02 12.59
CA ARG A 276 -10.93 9.63 11.78
C ARG A 276 -10.80 10.54 10.55
N ALA A 277 -11.89 10.74 9.82
CA ALA A 277 -11.91 11.59 8.62
C ALA A 277 -11.49 13.02 8.95
N SER A 278 -12.03 13.60 10.03
CA SER A 278 -11.65 14.94 10.49
C SER A 278 -10.18 15.01 10.92
N ALA A 279 -9.65 13.96 11.57
CA ALA A 279 -8.25 13.91 11.97
C ALA A 279 -7.30 13.77 10.77
N ASP A 280 -7.70 13.01 9.74
CA ASP A 280 -6.94 12.88 8.51
C ASP A 280 -7.00 14.17 7.67
N ALA A 281 -8.15 14.84 7.60
CA ALA A 281 -8.29 16.14 6.96
C ALA A 281 -7.34 17.20 7.57
N GLU A 282 -7.20 17.23 8.90
CA GLU A 282 -6.20 18.08 9.56
C GLU A 282 -4.77 17.72 9.15
N LYS A 283 -4.43 16.43 8.96
CA LYS A 283 -3.10 16.05 8.46
C LYS A 283 -2.88 16.53 7.02
N ILE A 284 -3.92 16.48 6.18
CA ILE A 284 -3.89 17.01 4.80
C ILE A 284 -3.57 18.50 4.83
N VAL A 285 -4.34 19.28 5.60
CA VAL A 285 -4.15 20.73 5.75
C VAL A 285 -2.72 21.03 6.21
N ASN A 286 -2.26 20.38 7.30
CA ASN A 286 -0.92 20.61 7.82
C ASN A 286 0.18 20.25 6.82
N HIS A 287 0.00 19.17 6.03
CA HIS A 287 0.97 18.75 5.02
C HIS A 287 1.06 19.76 3.88
N ILE A 288 -0.08 20.24 3.39
CA ILE A 288 -0.14 21.20 2.28
C ILE A 288 0.40 22.57 2.74
N CYS A 289 -0.07 23.12 3.86
CA CYS A 289 0.43 24.40 4.37
C CYS A 289 1.93 24.37 4.70
N ALA A 290 2.51 23.22 5.05
CA ALA A 290 3.96 23.10 5.28
C ALA A 290 4.80 23.36 4.01
N LEU A 291 4.21 23.31 2.81
CA LEU A 291 4.89 23.61 1.55
C LEU A 291 5.21 25.10 1.38
N GLU A 292 4.57 26.01 2.14
CA GLU A 292 4.92 27.43 2.15
C GLU A 292 6.30 27.68 2.81
N GLN A 293 6.68 26.86 3.81
CA GLN A 293 7.90 27.07 4.62
C GLN A 293 9.21 26.67 3.91
N VAL A 294 9.13 26.02 2.74
CA VAL A 294 10.31 25.57 1.98
C VAL A 294 11.08 26.74 1.34
N GLN A 295 10.48 27.94 1.25
CA GLN A 295 11.12 29.13 0.68
C GLN A 295 12.02 29.89 1.67
N ASP A 296 11.71 29.91 2.97
CA ASP A 296 12.53 30.63 3.96
C ASP A 296 13.96 30.05 4.09
N LEU A 297 14.15 28.79 3.71
CA LEU A 297 15.46 28.13 3.67
C LEU A 297 16.24 28.36 2.36
N ASN A 298 15.58 28.86 1.30
CA ASN A 298 16.15 28.99 -0.05
C ASN A 298 16.39 30.46 -0.49
N LEU A 299 16.08 31.45 0.35
CA LEU A 299 16.18 32.89 0.02
C LEU A 299 17.41 33.63 0.57
N GLU A 300 18.33 32.96 1.26
CA GLU A 300 19.66 33.55 1.51
C GLU A 300 20.56 33.36 0.29
N LEU A 301 20.60 34.39 -0.55
CA LEU A 301 21.40 34.47 -1.78
C LEU A 301 22.93 34.45 -1.51
N PRO A 302 23.73 34.04 -2.52
CA PRO A 302 25.12 33.60 -2.36
C PRO A 302 26.11 34.78 -2.32
N ILE A 303 27.05 34.74 -1.37
CA ILE A 303 28.26 35.56 -1.41
C ILE A 303 29.35 34.76 -2.12
N GLU A 304 29.72 35.22 -3.32
CA GLU A 304 30.97 34.84 -3.98
C GLU A 304 32.16 35.44 -3.21
N THR A 305 33.12 34.62 -2.79
CA THR A 305 34.54 35.00 -2.87
C THR A 305 35.44 33.76 -2.95
N ARG A 306 36.49 33.95 -3.74
CA ARG A 306 37.53 33.02 -4.19
C ARG A 306 38.42 32.48 -3.05
N ASP A 307 39.05 31.35 -3.39
CA ASP A 307 40.13 30.63 -2.70
C ASP A 307 41.05 31.48 -1.83
N GLU A 308 41.29 31.00 -0.61
CA GLU A 308 42.64 30.65 -0.13
C GLU A 308 42.50 29.79 1.15
N GLN A 309 43.06 28.57 1.14
CA GLN A 309 43.26 27.80 2.37
C GLN A 309 44.36 28.46 3.22
N PRO A 310 44.25 28.38 4.55
CA PRO A 310 45.20 27.52 5.25
C PRO A 310 44.55 26.58 6.27
N LYS A 311 45.19 25.42 6.36
CA LYS A 311 45.04 24.36 7.36
C LYS A 311 45.19 24.90 8.79
N GLU A 312 44.33 24.41 9.69
CA GLU A 312 44.74 23.98 11.03
C GLU A 312 44.00 22.68 11.38
N GLU A 313 44.79 21.64 11.63
CA GLU A 313 44.39 20.29 12.03
C GLU A 313 43.92 20.28 13.49
N ILE A 314 42.77 19.65 13.78
CA ILE A 314 42.57 18.98 15.07
C ILE A 314 41.86 17.64 14.84
N LEU A 315 42.67 16.58 14.99
CA LEU A 315 42.40 15.17 15.30
C LEU A 315 41.35 14.40 14.49
N MET A 316 41.87 13.61 13.55
CA MET A 316 41.24 12.40 13.03
C MET A 316 40.97 11.40 14.16
N GLU A 317 39.71 11.22 14.50
CA GLU A 317 39.21 9.91 14.91
C GLU A 317 38.62 9.21 13.68
N SER A 318 39.04 7.98 13.44
CA SER A 318 38.61 7.14 12.32
C SER A 318 37.10 6.84 12.42
N LYS A 319 36.27 7.68 11.78
CA LYS A 319 34.82 7.47 11.71
C LYS A 319 34.50 6.33 10.75
N GLN A 320 33.89 5.26 11.26
CA GLN A 320 33.37 4.16 10.46
C GLN A 320 31.92 4.45 10.07
N TYR A 321 31.64 4.52 8.78
CA TYR A 321 30.31 4.80 8.25
C TYR A 321 29.63 3.52 7.77
N ILE A 322 28.31 3.42 7.93
CA ILE A 322 27.54 2.26 7.46
C ILE A 322 27.35 2.31 5.94
N SER A 323 27.61 1.20 5.26
CA SER A 323 27.47 1.09 3.80
C SER A 323 26.05 0.73 3.34
N GLU A 324 25.23 0.18 4.25
CA GLU A 324 23.89 -0.30 3.96
C GLU A 324 22.85 0.14 5.01
N LYS A 325 21.56 -0.07 4.68
CA LYS A 325 20.44 0.13 5.62
C LYS A 325 20.53 -0.88 6.77
N ILE A 326 20.53 -0.39 8.01
CA ILE A 326 20.56 -1.20 9.25
C ILE A 326 19.29 -0.92 10.07
N TRP A 327 18.62 -1.96 10.56
CA TRP A 327 17.46 -1.80 11.44
C TRP A 327 17.88 -1.47 12.88
N LEU A 328 17.17 -0.53 13.51
CA LEU A 328 17.49 0.00 14.83
C LEU A 328 16.36 -0.28 15.84
N SER A 329 16.77 -0.73 17.02
CA SER A 329 15.92 -0.86 18.20
C SER A 329 15.86 0.47 18.94
N ILE A 330 15.11 1.44 18.39
CA ILE A 330 14.90 2.73 19.06
C ILE A 330 13.56 2.70 19.80
N PRO A 331 13.56 2.71 21.14
CA PRO A 331 12.35 2.89 21.92
C PRO A 331 11.65 4.19 21.55
N TYR A 332 10.31 4.22 21.63
CA TYR A 332 9.54 5.41 21.27
C TYR A 332 9.99 6.67 22.04
N LYS A 333 10.41 6.49 23.31
CA LYS A 333 10.90 7.57 24.19
C LYS A 333 12.25 8.14 23.75
N GLU A 334 13.05 7.39 23.00
CA GLU A 334 14.41 7.77 22.60
C GLU A 334 14.50 8.27 21.16
N LYS A 335 13.37 8.31 20.42
CA LYS A 335 13.35 8.66 18.99
C LYS A 335 13.98 10.03 18.68
N ASP A 336 13.70 11.04 19.50
CA ASP A 336 14.16 12.42 19.24
C ASP A 336 15.64 12.56 19.62
N LYS A 337 16.07 11.86 20.66
CA LYS A 337 17.48 11.71 21.04
C LYS A 337 18.28 10.99 19.95
N ALA A 338 17.76 9.89 19.42
CA ALA A 338 18.41 9.13 18.37
C ALA A 338 18.50 9.90 17.05
N LYS A 339 17.48 10.70 16.70
CA LYS A 339 17.53 11.58 15.52
C LYS A 339 18.59 12.67 15.66
N SER A 340 18.67 13.28 16.85
CA SER A 340 19.68 14.30 17.14
C SER A 340 21.10 13.73 17.06
N ILE A 341 21.32 12.55 17.66
CA ILE A 341 22.63 11.89 17.68
C ILE A 341 23.03 11.39 16.29
N ALA A 342 22.13 10.77 15.52
CA ALA A 342 22.44 10.31 14.17
C ALA A 342 22.68 11.47 13.17
N GLY A 343 22.10 12.64 13.42
CA GLY A 343 22.30 13.85 12.62
C GLY A 343 21.70 13.78 11.22
N LYS A 344 22.17 14.68 10.34
CA LYS A 344 21.81 14.73 8.92
C LYS A 344 22.96 14.20 8.05
N LEU A 345 22.61 13.58 6.93
CA LEU A 345 23.52 13.17 5.87
C LEU A 345 23.88 14.38 4.97
N ALA A 346 24.88 14.20 4.10
CA ALA A 346 25.34 15.24 3.17
C ALA A 346 24.25 15.74 2.20
N ASP A 347 23.20 14.95 1.98
CA ASP A 347 22.02 15.29 1.17
C ASP A 347 20.94 16.06 1.95
N GLY A 348 21.20 16.43 3.21
CA GLY A 348 20.28 17.15 4.08
C GLY A 348 19.21 16.27 4.75
N THR A 349 19.15 14.97 4.44
CA THR A 349 18.17 14.05 5.04
C THR A 349 18.62 13.52 6.40
N THR A 350 17.68 13.12 7.27
CA THR A 350 18.04 12.55 8.58
C THR A 350 18.70 11.19 8.43
N GLY A 351 19.76 10.94 9.21
CA GLY A 351 20.52 9.69 9.17
C GLY A 351 19.69 8.46 9.56
N ILE A 352 18.66 8.64 10.40
CA ILE A 352 17.70 7.58 10.72
C ILE A 352 16.28 7.93 10.28
N ALA A 353 15.49 6.92 9.95
CA ALA A 353 14.11 7.06 9.50
C ALA A 353 13.22 5.91 10.01
N TRP A 354 11.90 6.13 10.03
CA TRP A 354 10.91 5.14 10.44
C TRP A 354 10.27 4.49 9.22
N ASP A 355 10.32 3.16 9.14
CA ASP A 355 9.64 2.40 8.11
C ASP A 355 8.21 2.08 8.59
N LYS A 356 7.18 2.61 7.93
CA LYS A 356 5.77 2.42 8.36
C LYS A 356 5.23 1.01 8.09
N HIS A 357 5.75 0.31 7.08
CA HIS A 357 5.34 -1.06 6.79
C HIS A 357 5.91 -2.00 7.84
N GLN A 358 7.22 -1.88 8.04
CA GLN A 358 7.94 -2.68 9.02
C GLN A 358 7.81 -2.13 10.44
N LYS A 359 7.10 -1.01 10.65
CA LYS A 359 6.99 -0.19 11.89
C LYS A 359 8.25 -0.30 12.77
N CYS A 360 9.41 0.01 12.20
CA CYS A 360 10.73 -0.10 12.84
C CYS A 360 11.62 1.04 12.36
N TRP A 361 12.55 1.50 13.22
CA TRP A 361 13.53 2.50 12.85
C TRP A 361 14.67 1.87 12.06
N TYR A 362 15.28 2.62 11.16
CA TYR A 362 16.48 2.19 10.44
C TYR A 362 17.46 3.35 10.26
N ALA A 363 18.74 3.02 10.19
CA ALA A 363 19.80 3.93 9.77
C ALA A 363 20.00 3.83 8.25
N LYS A 364 20.20 4.98 7.61
CA LYS A 364 20.51 5.09 6.18
C LYS A 364 22.01 4.91 5.92
N PRO A 365 22.42 4.42 4.73
CA PRO A 365 23.82 4.42 4.32
C PRO A 365 24.48 5.79 4.54
N GLY A 366 25.71 5.81 5.03
CA GLY A 366 26.50 7.02 5.30
C GLY A 366 26.40 7.56 6.72
N VAL A 367 25.63 6.91 7.63
CA VAL A 367 25.63 7.26 9.05
C VAL A 367 26.82 6.66 9.78
N ASP A 368 27.44 7.46 10.66
CA ASP A 368 28.53 7.02 11.53
C ASP A 368 28.05 5.95 12.53
N ILE A 369 28.67 4.78 12.52
CA ILE A 369 28.25 3.61 13.29
C ILE A 369 28.30 3.86 14.80
N GLU A 370 29.25 4.67 15.28
CA GLU A 370 29.38 4.99 16.71
C GLU A 370 28.19 5.82 17.21
N LYS A 371 27.56 6.61 16.33
CA LYS A 371 26.38 7.42 16.67
C LYS A 371 25.12 6.58 16.86
N ILE A 372 25.03 5.42 16.21
CA ILE A 372 23.83 4.55 16.26
C ILE A 372 24.02 3.29 17.12
N LYS A 373 25.25 3.05 17.58
CA LYS A 373 25.66 1.92 18.43
C LYS A 373 24.75 1.63 19.63
N PRO A 374 24.16 2.62 20.34
CA PRO A 374 23.25 2.35 21.46
C PRO A 374 21.94 1.66 21.08
N TRP A 375 21.54 1.71 19.81
CA TRP A 375 20.27 1.19 19.31
C TRP A 375 20.44 -0.01 18.37
N LEU A 376 21.63 -0.61 18.33
CA LEU A 376 21.85 -1.86 17.61
C LEU A 376 21.14 -3.02 18.34
N PRO A 377 20.48 -3.96 17.62
CA PRO A 377 19.63 -4.99 18.21
C PRO A 377 20.33 -5.90 19.23
N GLU A 378 21.65 -6.04 19.18
CA GLU A 378 22.42 -6.97 20.01
C GLU A 378 22.60 -6.54 21.49
N LYS A 379 22.29 -5.28 21.87
CA LYS A 379 22.67 -4.71 23.17
C LYS A 379 21.55 -4.45 24.19
N GLN A 380 20.29 -4.80 23.92
CA GLN A 380 19.18 -4.51 24.84
C GLN A 380 18.42 -5.78 25.27
N ILE A 381 18.99 -6.54 26.22
CA ILE A 381 18.22 -7.49 27.04
C ILE A 381 18.68 -7.34 28.48
N SER A 382 17.82 -6.81 29.35
CA SER A 382 17.95 -6.96 30.82
C SER A 382 16.81 -7.84 31.35
N PRO A 383 17.10 -8.85 32.18
CA PRO A 383 16.09 -9.70 32.79
C PRO A 383 15.53 -9.03 34.07
N GLU A 384 14.21 -9.14 34.26
CA GLU A 384 13.47 -9.27 35.53
C GLU A 384 12.10 -8.57 35.47
N ASP A 385 11.02 -9.36 35.30
CA ASP A 385 10.01 -9.57 36.35
C ASP A 385 8.92 -10.57 35.90
N LYS A 386 8.47 -11.40 36.85
CA LYS A 386 7.66 -12.62 36.66
C LYS A 386 6.24 -12.36 36.16
N ALA A 387 5.99 -12.72 34.91
CA ALA A 387 4.70 -13.17 34.36
C ALA A 387 4.95 -14.42 33.49
N LEU A 388 3.97 -15.31 33.35
CA LEU A 388 4.07 -16.51 32.50
C LEU A 388 4.63 -16.14 31.12
N THR A 389 5.68 -16.84 30.69
CA THR A 389 6.33 -16.53 29.41
C THR A 389 5.39 -16.91 28.24
N PRO A 390 5.49 -16.26 27.07
CA PRO A 390 4.72 -16.68 25.89
C PRO A 390 4.90 -18.16 25.53
N ALA A 391 6.08 -18.72 25.83
CA ALA A 391 6.35 -20.14 25.70
C ALA A 391 5.51 -20.99 26.67
N ASP A 392 5.32 -20.56 27.91
CA ASP A 392 4.50 -21.28 28.89
C ASP A 392 3.00 -21.21 28.56
N GLU A 393 2.51 -20.06 28.08
CA GLU A 393 1.11 -19.92 27.64
C GLU A 393 0.84 -20.74 26.37
N PHE A 394 1.78 -20.76 25.43
CA PHE A 394 1.69 -21.59 24.23
C PHE A 394 1.81 -23.09 24.55
N LYS A 395 2.65 -23.44 25.55
CA LYS A 395 2.74 -24.81 26.08
C LYS A 395 1.40 -25.28 26.64
N ALA A 396 0.68 -24.43 27.38
CA ALA A 396 -0.66 -24.75 27.85
C ALA A 396 -1.65 -24.97 26.69
N ALA A 397 -1.55 -24.19 25.62
CA ALA A 397 -2.35 -24.37 24.41
C ALA A 397 -2.04 -25.69 23.68
N LEU A 398 -0.76 -26.07 23.59
CA LEU A 398 -0.33 -27.37 23.06
C LEU A 398 -0.91 -28.53 23.86
N ILE A 399 -0.79 -28.47 25.20
CA ILE A 399 -1.33 -29.50 26.09
C ILE A 399 -2.86 -29.57 25.97
N SER A 400 -3.56 -28.45 25.82
CA SER A 400 -5.02 -28.43 25.65
C SER A 400 -5.52 -29.14 24.38
N LEU A 401 -4.64 -29.31 23.39
CA LEU A 401 -4.92 -30.06 22.15
C LEU A 401 -4.35 -31.49 22.17
N GLY A 402 -3.94 -31.98 23.34
CA GLY A 402 -3.44 -33.34 23.53
C GLY A 402 -1.94 -33.50 23.23
N ALA A 403 -1.17 -32.42 23.07
CA ALA A 403 0.27 -32.56 22.83
C ALA A 403 1.04 -32.94 24.10
N ILE A 404 1.89 -33.97 24.00
CA ILE A 404 2.84 -34.35 25.03
C ILE A 404 4.08 -33.45 24.90
N VAL A 405 4.14 -32.39 25.70
CA VAL A 405 5.24 -31.41 25.66
C VAL A 405 6.42 -31.89 26.52
N THR A 406 7.44 -32.46 25.88
CA THR A 406 8.71 -32.90 26.49
C THR A 406 9.91 -32.25 25.79
N GLY A 407 11.07 -32.20 26.48
CA GLY A 407 12.31 -31.62 25.94
C GLY A 407 12.27 -30.09 25.82
N GLU A 408 12.90 -29.54 24.78
CA GLU A 408 13.00 -28.09 24.51
C GLU A 408 11.71 -27.47 23.93
N HIS A 409 10.61 -28.22 23.88
CA HIS A 409 9.34 -27.71 23.37
C HIS A 409 8.57 -26.87 24.43
N PRO A 410 7.86 -25.79 23.99
CA PRO A 410 7.71 -25.33 22.61
C PRO A 410 8.89 -24.48 22.10
N ILE A 411 9.27 -24.71 20.84
CA ILE A 411 10.29 -23.93 20.13
C ILE A 411 9.57 -22.83 19.34
N MET A 412 9.84 -21.56 19.67
CA MET A 412 9.15 -20.41 19.07
C MET A 412 10.02 -19.65 18.05
N ASP A 413 10.59 -20.39 17.09
CA ASP A 413 11.51 -19.87 16.06
C ASP A 413 10.83 -19.50 14.72
N GLY A 414 9.49 -19.60 14.66
CA GLY A 414 8.69 -19.41 13.47
C GLY A 414 8.79 -20.55 12.44
N LYS A 415 9.46 -21.66 12.78
CA LYS A 415 9.58 -22.83 11.92
C LYS A 415 8.53 -23.90 12.29
N PRO A 416 8.16 -24.76 11.35
CA PRO A 416 7.30 -25.90 11.63
C PRO A 416 8.01 -26.97 12.45
N HIS A 417 7.41 -27.34 13.57
CA HIS A 417 7.89 -28.38 14.48
C HIS A 417 6.89 -29.53 14.60
N ARG A 418 7.41 -30.74 14.80
CA ARG A 418 6.63 -31.96 15.03
C ARG A 418 6.68 -32.32 16.50
N ILE A 419 5.53 -32.64 17.09
CA ILE A 419 5.38 -33.00 18.50
C ILE A 419 4.51 -34.24 18.67
N GLN A 420 4.78 -35.01 19.71
CA GLN A 420 4.00 -36.18 20.06
C GLN A 420 2.66 -35.77 20.67
N MET A 421 1.60 -36.50 20.36
CA MET A 421 0.25 -36.35 20.89
C MET A 421 -0.07 -37.50 21.87
N ASP A 422 -1.06 -37.32 22.74
CA ASP A 422 -1.49 -38.30 23.75
C ASP A 422 -2.05 -39.60 23.14
N ASP A 423 -2.56 -39.51 21.91
CA ASP A 423 -3.04 -40.62 21.10
C ASP A 423 -1.96 -41.23 20.17
N ASP A 424 -0.69 -40.81 20.26
CA ASP A 424 0.42 -41.38 19.47
C ASP A 424 0.90 -42.73 20.00
N LYS A 425 1.17 -43.67 19.08
CA LYS A 425 1.94 -44.88 19.41
C LYS A 425 3.39 -44.50 19.72
N GLN A 426 4.09 -45.33 20.48
CA GLN A 426 5.46 -45.07 20.94
C GLN A 426 6.39 -44.77 19.74
N GLY A 427 6.87 -43.53 19.64
CA GLY A 427 7.77 -43.05 18.58
C GLY A 427 7.12 -42.19 17.48
N GLU A 428 5.79 -42.05 17.46
CA GLU A 428 5.08 -41.21 16.49
C GLU A 428 5.00 -39.74 16.93
N LYS A 429 4.91 -38.81 15.96
CA LYS A 429 4.75 -37.35 16.18
C LYS A 429 3.68 -36.77 15.26
N ALA A 430 2.41 -37.10 15.52
CA ALA A 430 1.29 -36.66 14.69
C ALA A 430 0.99 -35.15 14.81
N GLY A 431 1.46 -34.53 15.89
CA GLY A 431 1.32 -33.12 16.16
C GLY A 431 2.18 -32.22 15.27
N PHE A 432 1.62 -31.07 14.91
CA PHE A 432 2.27 -30.03 14.14
C PHE A 432 2.01 -28.69 14.81
N TYR A 433 3.05 -27.87 14.94
CA TYR A 433 2.85 -26.47 15.31
C TYR A 433 3.88 -25.54 14.67
N VAL A 434 3.50 -24.27 14.57
CA VAL A 434 4.38 -23.15 14.26
C VAL A 434 4.11 -22.09 15.30
N ALA A 435 5.17 -21.55 15.91
CA ALA A 435 5.06 -20.53 16.95
C ALA A 435 6.02 -19.37 16.67
N HIS A 436 5.47 -18.17 16.79
CA HIS A 436 6.06 -16.90 16.41
C HIS A 436 6.25 -16.05 17.67
N LEU A 437 7.43 -15.46 17.82
CA LEU A 437 7.72 -14.40 18.80
C LEU A 437 7.70 -13.00 18.15
N ASP A 438 7.57 -12.91 16.83
CA ASP A 438 7.49 -11.66 16.10
C ASP A 438 6.11 -10.99 16.27
N GLY A 439 6.11 -9.71 16.68
CA GLY A 439 4.89 -8.94 16.89
C GLY A 439 4.14 -9.31 18.19
N ILE A 440 2.86 -9.69 18.09
CA ILE A 440 2.11 -10.29 19.20
C ILE A 440 2.36 -11.80 19.10
N PRO A 441 3.01 -12.45 20.09
CA PRO A 441 3.30 -13.86 20.00
C PRO A 441 2.05 -14.66 19.63
N ALA A 442 2.19 -15.46 18.59
CA ALA A 442 1.09 -16.17 17.96
C ALA A 442 1.56 -17.54 17.51
N GLY A 443 0.63 -18.45 17.32
CA GLY A 443 0.97 -19.80 16.94
C GLY A 443 -0.21 -20.51 16.30
N TYR A 444 0.12 -21.51 15.51
CA TYR A 444 -0.84 -22.42 14.93
C TYR A 444 -0.49 -23.83 15.39
N ILE A 445 -1.48 -24.56 15.87
CA ILE A 445 -1.36 -25.93 16.33
C ILE A 445 -2.34 -26.78 15.53
N LYS A 446 -1.89 -27.94 15.06
CA LYS A 446 -2.72 -28.92 14.37
C LYS A 446 -2.39 -30.34 14.83
N ASN A 447 -3.41 -31.10 15.22
CA ASN A 447 -3.32 -32.54 15.37
C ASN A 447 -3.73 -33.19 14.04
N ASN A 448 -2.80 -33.84 13.34
CA ASN A 448 -3.07 -34.40 12.01
C ASN A 448 -3.87 -35.72 12.03
N ARG A 449 -4.06 -36.33 13.20
CA ARG A 449 -4.83 -37.57 13.35
C ARG A 449 -6.30 -37.29 13.65
N THR A 450 -6.57 -36.36 14.56
CA THR A 450 -7.94 -35.95 14.91
C THR A 450 -8.47 -34.84 13.99
N GLY A 451 -7.59 -34.14 13.28
CA GLY A 451 -7.94 -33.00 12.42
C GLY A 451 -8.15 -31.68 13.18
N SER A 452 -8.05 -31.69 14.51
CA SER A 452 -8.23 -30.50 15.35
C SER A 452 -7.13 -29.46 15.11
N GLU A 453 -7.54 -28.19 15.01
CA GLU A 453 -6.64 -27.06 14.83
C GLU A 453 -6.97 -25.91 15.78
N LEU A 454 -5.94 -25.17 16.19
CA LEU A 454 -6.07 -23.98 17.04
C LEU A 454 -5.14 -22.88 16.55
N LYS A 455 -5.72 -21.69 16.35
CA LYS A 455 -4.99 -20.45 16.17
C LYS A 455 -4.83 -19.79 17.54
N TRP A 456 -3.64 -19.85 18.09
CA TRP A 456 -3.29 -19.26 19.37
C TRP A 456 -2.70 -17.86 19.19
N LYS A 457 -3.06 -16.95 20.09
CA LYS A 457 -2.44 -15.63 20.26
C LYS A 457 -2.24 -15.43 21.76
N CYS A 458 -1.06 -14.98 22.16
CA CYS A 458 -0.74 -14.67 23.54
C CYS A 458 -1.73 -13.65 24.11
N LYS A 459 -2.35 -13.98 25.23
CA LYS A 459 -3.37 -13.16 25.89
C LYS A 459 -2.80 -12.27 27.00
N GLY A 460 -1.54 -12.49 27.40
CA GLY A 460 -1.01 -11.97 28.66
C GLY A 460 0.18 -10.99 28.62
N TYR A 461 0.81 -10.72 27.47
CA TYR A 461 2.05 -9.92 27.46
C TYR A 461 1.87 -8.53 26.84
N ILE A 462 2.05 -7.47 27.64
CA ILE A 462 2.31 -6.13 27.14
C ILE A 462 3.82 -5.95 27.17
N LEU A 463 4.50 -6.28 26.05
CA LEU A 463 5.93 -6.01 25.89
C LEU A 463 6.19 -4.53 26.16
N THR A 464 7.24 -4.18 26.91
CA THR A 464 7.65 -2.78 27.04
C THR A 464 8.00 -2.23 25.67
N ASP A 465 7.89 -0.92 25.45
CA ASP A 465 8.22 -0.33 24.14
C ASP A 465 9.67 -0.62 23.72
N GLU A 466 10.58 -0.75 24.69
CA GLU A 466 11.97 -1.19 24.49
C GLU A 466 12.03 -2.63 23.95
N GLN A 467 11.38 -3.59 24.64
CA GLN A 467 11.34 -5.00 24.22
C GLN A 467 10.62 -5.19 22.88
N LYS A 468 9.55 -4.43 22.60
CA LYS A 468 8.86 -4.42 21.30
C LYS A 468 9.77 -3.94 20.18
N SER A 469 10.55 -2.88 20.41
CA SER A 469 11.44 -2.32 19.39
C SER A 469 12.61 -3.25 19.09
N ALA A 470 13.17 -3.90 20.11
CA ALA A 470 14.29 -4.85 19.98
C ALA A 470 13.90 -6.11 19.23
N LEU A 471 12.81 -6.78 19.66
CA LEU A 471 12.30 -7.98 19.00
C LEU A 471 11.93 -7.70 17.53
N LYS A 472 11.44 -6.50 17.23
CA LYS A 472 11.03 -6.15 15.89
C LYS A 472 12.19 -5.83 14.97
N ALA A 473 13.18 -5.06 15.44
CA ALA A 473 14.40 -4.82 14.68
C ALA A 473 15.12 -6.14 14.39
N GLN A 474 15.19 -7.03 15.39
CA GLN A 474 15.78 -8.36 15.24
C GLN A 474 14.98 -9.26 14.29
N ALA A 475 13.64 -9.20 14.30
CA ALA A 475 12.80 -9.96 13.36
C ALA A 475 13.00 -9.53 11.90
N LEU A 476 13.19 -8.23 11.65
CA LEU A 476 13.43 -7.71 10.30
C LEU A 476 14.83 -8.04 9.79
N GLU A 477 15.83 -7.95 10.65
CA GLU A 477 17.20 -8.39 10.34
C GLU A 477 17.21 -9.89 10.02
N ASN A 478 16.52 -10.70 10.84
CA ASN A 478 16.38 -12.13 10.61
C ASN A 478 15.59 -12.44 9.33
N GLN A 479 14.57 -11.65 8.98
CA GLN A 479 13.85 -11.81 7.71
C GLN A 479 14.75 -11.48 6.52
N LYS A 480 15.49 -10.35 6.56
CA LYS A 480 16.46 -9.96 5.53
C LYS A 480 17.51 -11.06 5.35
N ASN A 481 18.08 -11.56 6.45
CA ASN A 481 19.08 -12.63 6.42
C ASN A 481 18.50 -13.93 5.85
N ARG A 482 17.24 -14.28 6.18
CA ARG A 482 16.56 -15.45 5.60
C ARG A 482 16.30 -15.29 4.10
N GLU A 483 15.91 -14.09 3.65
CA GLU A 483 15.71 -13.79 2.22
C GLU A 483 17.05 -13.89 1.46
N LEU A 484 18.11 -13.30 2.00
CA LEU A 484 19.47 -13.43 1.44
C LEU A 484 19.96 -14.88 1.42
N GLU A 485 19.82 -15.63 2.52
CA GLU A 485 20.16 -17.05 2.59
C GLU A 485 19.36 -17.87 1.57
N LEU A 486 18.07 -17.56 1.38
CA LEU A 486 17.21 -18.24 0.43
C LEU A 486 17.62 -17.93 -1.01
N ASP A 487 17.95 -16.68 -1.32
CA ASP A 487 18.41 -16.25 -2.63
C ASP A 487 19.79 -16.84 -2.97
N GLU A 488 20.73 -16.82 -2.02
CA GLU A 488 22.01 -17.52 -2.16
C GLU A 488 21.82 -19.02 -2.38
N LYS A 489 20.86 -19.64 -1.67
CA LYS A 489 20.53 -21.05 -1.85
C LYS A 489 19.94 -21.32 -3.23
N HIS A 490 19.03 -20.47 -3.71
CA HIS A 490 18.45 -20.55 -5.04
C HIS A 490 19.52 -20.40 -6.13
N GLU A 491 20.43 -19.44 -5.99
CA GLU A 491 21.56 -19.21 -6.90
C GLU A 491 22.49 -20.42 -6.97
N ASN A 492 22.91 -20.92 -5.81
CA ASN A 492 23.76 -22.11 -5.73
C ASN A 492 23.08 -23.34 -6.32
N THR A 493 21.77 -23.50 -6.11
CA THR A 493 20.99 -24.58 -6.72
C THR A 493 20.87 -24.39 -8.24
N ALA A 494 20.61 -23.18 -8.73
CA ALA A 494 20.54 -22.88 -10.16
C ALA A 494 21.84 -23.24 -10.89
N LEU A 495 23.00 -22.88 -10.32
CA LEU A 495 24.31 -23.27 -10.85
C LEU A 495 24.50 -24.78 -10.92
N LYS A 496 24.13 -25.50 -9.85
CA LYS A 496 24.19 -26.97 -9.80
C LYS A 496 23.27 -27.62 -10.83
N LEU A 497 22.05 -27.08 -10.99
CA LEU A 497 21.08 -27.57 -11.97
C LEU A 497 21.54 -27.32 -13.40
N LYS A 498 22.13 -26.16 -13.70
CA LYS A 498 22.71 -25.87 -15.01
C LYS A 498 23.81 -26.85 -15.38
N LEU A 499 24.73 -27.14 -14.45
CA LEU A 499 25.79 -28.13 -14.65
C LEU A 499 25.24 -29.57 -14.78
N ARG A 500 24.15 -29.87 -14.07
CA ARG A 500 23.49 -31.17 -14.17
C ARG A 500 22.83 -31.32 -15.54
N LEU A 501 22.12 -30.29 -16.00
CA LEU A 501 21.44 -30.27 -17.29
C LEU A 501 22.43 -30.45 -18.44
N SER A 502 23.61 -29.82 -18.38
CA SER A 502 24.64 -29.96 -19.42
C SER A 502 25.22 -31.38 -19.54
N LYS A 503 25.00 -32.23 -18.54
CA LYS A 503 25.37 -33.66 -18.56
C LYS A 503 24.19 -34.57 -18.95
N MET A 504 22.97 -34.03 -18.96
CA MET A 504 21.79 -34.75 -19.40
C MET A 504 21.69 -34.72 -20.92
N LYS A 505 21.04 -35.73 -21.48
CA LYS A 505 20.72 -35.75 -22.90
C LYS A 505 19.36 -35.09 -23.11
N GLU A 506 19.28 -34.27 -24.14
CA GLU A 506 18.00 -33.80 -24.64
C GLU A 506 17.18 -35.02 -25.11
N ALA A 507 15.88 -35.01 -24.85
CA ALA A 507 15.00 -36.06 -25.32
C ALA A 507 14.94 -35.99 -26.84
N THR A 508 15.28 -37.09 -27.52
CA THR A 508 15.11 -37.25 -28.98
C THR A 508 13.93 -38.14 -29.33
N GLU A 509 13.42 -38.89 -28.34
CA GLU A 509 12.28 -39.78 -28.46
C GLU A 509 11.29 -39.52 -27.32
N GLN A 510 10.02 -39.87 -27.51
CA GLN A 510 9.00 -39.67 -26.48
C GLN A 510 9.33 -40.48 -25.23
N THR A 511 9.30 -39.84 -24.06
CA THR A 511 9.39 -40.50 -22.76
C THR A 511 8.06 -41.20 -22.42
N PRO A 512 8.02 -42.10 -21.41
CA PRO A 512 6.76 -42.72 -20.97
C PRO A 512 5.65 -41.71 -20.65
N TYR A 513 5.99 -40.60 -19.99
CA TYR A 513 5.06 -39.51 -19.71
C TYR A 513 4.50 -38.88 -21.00
N MET A 514 5.35 -38.57 -21.97
CA MET A 514 4.92 -37.97 -23.24
C MET A 514 4.01 -38.92 -24.03
N LYS A 515 4.34 -40.22 -24.06
CA LYS A 515 3.49 -41.26 -24.68
C LYS A 515 2.13 -41.36 -24.00
N SER A 516 2.11 -41.36 -22.66
CA SER A 516 0.88 -41.37 -21.87
C SER A 516 0.00 -40.15 -22.12
N LYS A 517 0.62 -38.98 -22.31
CA LYS A 517 -0.08 -37.73 -22.61
C LYS A 517 -0.41 -37.52 -24.08
N GLY A 518 0.17 -38.31 -24.98
CA GLY A 518 -0.06 -38.21 -26.43
C GLY A 518 0.63 -37.01 -27.09
N ILE A 519 1.70 -36.48 -26.48
CA ILE A 519 2.42 -35.27 -26.94
C ILE A 519 3.77 -35.62 -27.58
N GLN A 520 4.21 -34.82 -28.54
CA GLN A 520 5.50 -35.00 -29.21
C GLN A 520 6.67 -34.48 -28.38
N VAL A 521 7.88 -34.82 -28.81
CA VAL A 521 9.11 -34.29 -28.23
C VAL A 521 9.32 -32.88 -28.75
N HIS A 522 9.56 -31.94 -27.83
CA HIS A 522 9.88 -30.54 -28.16
C HIS A 522 11.31 -30.21 -27.69
N PRO A 523 12.04 -29.34 -28.42
CA PRO A 523 13.35 -28.88 -27.99
C PRO A 523 13.34 -28.24 -26.60
N GLY A 524 14.44 -28.38 -25.88
CA GLY A 524 14.62 -27.87 -24.52
C GLY A 524 14.15 -28.82 -23.42
N VAL A 525 13.68 -30.03 -23.76
CA VAL A 525 13.29 -31.06 -22.80
C VAL A 525 14.34 -32.15 -22.72
N TYR A 526 14.71 -32.53 -21.49
CA TYR A 526 15.77 -33.49 -21.21
C TYR A 526 15.20 -34.79 -20.65
N THR A 527 16.02 -35.82 -20.67
CA THR A 527 15.63 -37.14 -20.15
C THR A 527 16.76 -37.77 -19.34
N SER A 528 16.40 -38.69 -18.45
CA SER A 528 17.40 -39.50 -17.74
C SER A 528 18.09 -40.48 -18.69
N PRO A 529 19.30 -40.99 -18.37
CA PRO A 529 20.00 -41.95 -19.23
C PRO A 529 19.19 -43.23 -19.55
N ALA A 530 18.29 -43.64 -18.64
CA ALA A 530 17.40 -44.78 -18.83
C ALA A 530 16.09 -44.43 -19.58
N HIS A 531 15.93 -43.17 -20.01
CA HIS A 531 14.77 -42.62 -20.72
C HIS A 531 13.42 -42.72 -19.98
N LYS A 532 13.45 -42.91 -18.65
CA LYS A 532 12.23 -43.08 -17.84
C LYS A 532 11.68 -41.79 -17.25
N MET A 533 12.51 -40.76 -17.15
CA MET A 533 12.15 -39.51 -16.47
C MET A 533 12.26 -38.34 -17.41
N THR A 534 11.20 -37.53 -17.50
CA THR A 534 11.19 -36.28 -18.26
C THR A 534 11.68 -35.15 -17.37
N CYS A 535 12.61 -34.35 -17.86
CA CYS A 535 13.20 -33.23 -17.15
C CYS A 535 12.94 -31.93 -17.92
N ILE A 536 12.09 -31.06 -17.39
CA ILE A 536 11.70 -29.80 -18.04
C ILE A 536 12.35 -28.64 -17.28
N PRO A 537 13.30 -27.90 -17.89
CA PRO A 537 13.89 -26.72 -17.28
C PRO A 537 12.85 -25.62 -17.05
N ALA A 538 12.86 -25.03 -15.85
CA ALA A 538 12.12 -23.83 -15.52
C ALA A 538 13.09 -22.64 -15.51
N MET A 539 12.86 -21.69 -16.40
CA MET A 539 13.71 -20.53 -16.63
C MET A 539 12.99 -19.22 -16.33
N ASP A 540 13.75 -18.18 -16.00
CA ASP A 540 13.22 -16.82 -15.93
C ASP A 540 13.12 -16.17 -17.32
N ILE A 541 12.74 -14.90 -17.32
CA ILE A 541 12.54 -14.09 -18.53
C ILE A 541 13.83 -13.88 -19.33
N ASP A 542 15.01 -14.05 -18.72
CA ASP A 542 16.32 -13.90 -19.34
C ASP A 542 16.94 -15.26 -19.74
N GLY A 543 16.17 -16.34 -19.58
CA GLY A 543 16.58 -17.69 -19.95
C GLY A 543 17.50 -18.36 -18.92
N LYS A 544 17.68 -17.77 -17.73
CA LYS A 544 18.42 -18.41 -16.65
C LYS A 544 17.57 -19.51 -16.03
N ILE A 545 18.15 -20.70 -15.93
CA ILE A 545 17.47 -21.87 -15.36
C ILE A 545 17.56 -21.81 -13.83
N TRP A 546 16.41 -21.76 -13.18
CA TRP A 546 16.29 -21.69 -11.73
C TRP A 546 15.80 -22.99 -11.11
N SER A 547 15.08 -23.80 -11.87
CA SER A 547 14.60 -25.11 -11.42
C SER A 547 14.46 -26.10 -12.59
N ILE A 548 14.18 -27.35 -12.26
CA ILE A 548 13.83 -28.41 -13.21
C ILE A 548 12.61 -29.14 -12.64
N GLN A 549 11.57 -29.31 -13.46
CA GLN A 549 10.46 -30.22 -13.16
C GLN A 549 10.83 -31.63 -13.64
N TYR A 550 10.89 -32.58 -12.71
CA TYR A 550 11.07 -34.00 -12.96
C TYR A 550 9.72 -34.68 -13.02
N ILE A 551 9.48 -35.45 -14.07
CA ILE A 551 8.26 -36.23 -14.26
C ILE A 551 8.63 -37.70 -14.43
N GLY A 552 8.20 -38.53 -13.47
CA GLY A 552 8.40 -39.97 -13.48
C GLY A 552 7.59 -40.68 -14.57
N ASP A 553 7.86 -41.97 -14.75
CA ASP A 553 7.11 -42.84 -15.66
C ASP A 553 5.68 -43.10 -15.17
N ASP A 554 5.47 -43.03 -13.85
CA ASP A 554 4.17 -43.03 -13.16
C ASP A 554 3.39 -41.70 -13.29
N GLY A 555 4.01 -40.67 -13.87
CA GLY A 555 3.42 -39.33 -14.01
C GLY A 555 3.58 -38.44 -12.78
N THR A 556 4.28 -38.87 -11.73
CA THR A 556 4.56 -38.06 -10.55
C THR A 556 5.48 -36.89 -10.91
N LYS A 557 5.06 -35.66 -10.59
CA LYS A 557 5.77 -34.42 -10.92
C LYS A 557 6.38 -33.80 -9.67
N ASN A 558 7.69 -33.54 -9.68
CA ASN A 558 8.40 -32.88 -8.59
C ASN A 558 9.35 -31.81 -9.14
N PHE A 559 9.53 -30.73 -8.39
CA PHE A 559 10.57 -29.74 -8.70
C PHE A 559 11.87 -30.07 -7.96
N ALA A 560 12.99 -29.57 -8.48
CA ALA A 560 14.26 -29.63 -7.77
C ALA A 560 14.13 -29.02 -6.35
N LYS A 561 14.65 -29.72 -5.35
CA LYS A 561 14.63 -29.23 -3.96
C LYS A 561 15.45 -27.94 -3.85
N ASP A 562 15.01 -27.01 -3.01
CA ASP A 562 15.72 -25.76 -2.71
C ASP A 562 15.98 -24.91 -3.96
N SER A 563 15.03 -24.92 -4.91
CA SER A 563 15.08 -24.20 -6.17
C SER A 563 13.93 -23.21 -6.30
N ARG A 564 14.10 -22.19 -7.16
CA ARG A 564 13.07 -21.18 -7.41
C ARG A 564 12.17 -21.61 -8.57
N LYS A 565 10.89 -21.81 -8.28
CA LYS A 565 9.83 -22.05 -9.29
C LYS A 565 9.07 -20.78 -9.64
N GLU A 566 8.83 -19.91 -8.65
CA GLU A 566 7.99 -18.73 -8.82
C GLU A 566 8.56 -17.76 -9.86
N GLY A 567 7.71 -17.36 -10.81
CA GLY A 567 8.07 -16.52 -11.95
C GLY A 567 8.85 -17.26 -13.05
N CYS A 568 9.17 -18.54 -12.86
CA CYS A 568 9.88 -19.34 -13.85
C CYS A 568 8.90 -20.12 -14.74
N PHE A 569 9.22 -20.30 -16.01
CA PHE A 569 8.39 -20.95 -17.00
C PHE A 569 9.22 -21.82 -17.96
N HIS A 570 8.55 -22.54 -18.86
CA HIS A 570 9.20 -23.22 -19.98
C HIS A 570 8.60 -22.75 -21.29
N ALA A 571 9.43 -22.34 -22.24
CA ALA A 571 8.99 -21.91 -23.57
C ALA A 571 9.19 -23.03 -24.59
N LEU A 572 8.10 -23.69 -24.99
CA LEU A 572 8.12 -24.70 -26.03
C LEU A 572 8.36 -24.01 -27.38
N GLY A 573 9.43 -24.39 -28.07
CA GLY A 573 9.91 -23.73 -29.29
C GLY A 573 11.03 -22.72 -29.07
N GLY A 574 11.47 -22.51 -27.82
CA GLY A 574 12.57 -21.60 -27.47
C GLY A 574 12.10 -20.23 -27.01
N ILE A 575 12.84 -19.63 -26.07
CA ILE A 575 12.50 -18.32 -25.48
C ILE A 575 12.63 -17.19 -26.51
N GLU A 576 13.58 -17.32 -27.43
CA GLU A 576 13.83 -16.43 -28.55
C GLU A 576 12.66 -16.37 -29.53
N LYS A 577 11.87 -17.44 -29.64
CA LYS A 577 10.69 -17.51 -30.52
C LYS A 577 9.45 -16.86 -29.93
N LEU A 578 9.48 -16.42 -28.67
CA LEU A 578 8.37 -15.66 -28.07
C LEU A 578 8.20 -14.29 -28.74
N ALA A 579 9.30 -13.66 -29.16
CA ALA A 579 9.25 -12.38 -29.87
C ALA A 579 8.61 -12.48 -31.26
N ASP A 580 8.78 -13.63 -31.93
CA ASP A 580 8.20 -13.94 -33.25
C ASP A 580 6.69 -14.26 -33.16
N SER A 581 6.18 -14.54 -31.96
CA SER A 581 4.81 -14.98 -31.77
C SER A 581 3.81 -13.82 -31.88
N PRO A 582 2.74 -13.94 -32.69
CA PRO A 582 1.74 -12.88 -32.83
C PRO A 582 0.88 -12.68 -31.57
N VAL A 583 0.79 -13.72 -30.74
CA VAL A 583 0.15 -13.75 -29.43
C VAL A 583 1.00 -14.70 -28.57
N ILE A 584 1.36 -14.29 -27.35
CA ILE A 584 2.04 -15.17 -26.39
C ILE A 584 0.97 -16.00 -25.69
N VAL A 585 1.00 -17.31 -25.88
CA VAL A 585 0.06 -18.23 -25.22
C VAL A 585 0.73 -18.85 -24.00
N ILE A 586 0.10 -18.73 -22.84
CA ILE A 586 0.57 -19.28 -21.57
C ILE A 586 -0.43 -20.34 -21.11
N ALA A 587 0.01 -21.58 -21.00
CA ALA A 587 -0.78 -22.67 -20.45
C ALA A 587 -0.33 -23.01 -19.03
N GLU A 588 -1.25 -23.57 -18.25
CA GLU A 588 -0.97 -24.02 -16.88
C GLU A 588 0.11 -25.11 -16.84
N GLY A 589 -0.10 -26.23 -17.53
CA GLY A 589 0.82 -27.36 -17.54
C GLY A 589 1.59 -27.56 -18.84
N TYR A 590 2.70 -28.31 -18.76
CA TYR A 590 3.53 -28.63 -19.94
C TYR A 590 2.76 -29.40 -21.03
N ALA A 591 1.96 -30.41 -20.66
CA ALA A 591 1.19 -31.19 -21.63
C ALA A 591 0.16 -30.33 -22.39
N THR A 592 -0.52 -29.42 -21.68
CA THR A 592 -1.44 -28.44 -22.26
C THR A 592 -0.70 -27.51 -23.22
N ALA A 593 0.47 -27.00 -22.82
CA ALA A 593 1.31 -26.15 -23.66
C ALA A 593 1.79 -26.88 -24.94
N ALA A 594 2.25 -28.13 -24.81
CA ALA A 594 2.68 -28.98 -25.92
C ALA A 594 1.53 -29.26 -26.89
N THR A 595 0.36 -29.62 -26.36
CA THR A 595 -0.84 -29.86 -27.16
C THR A 595 -1.24 -28.62 -27.97
N ILE A 596 -1.20 -27.43 -27.35
CA ILE A 596 -1.51 -26.18 -28.07
C ILE A 596 -0.45 -25.88 -29.12
N LYS A 597 0.83 -26.09 -28.80
CA LYS A 597 1.95 -25.91 -29.75
C LYS A 597 1.89 -26.89 -30.93
N GLU A 598 1.34 -28.08 -30.74
CA GLU A 598 1.15 -29.08 -31.81
C GLU A 598 -0.13 -28.81 -32.62
N ALA A 599 -1.19 -28.31 -31.97
CA ALA A 599 -2.44 -27.93 -32.63
C ALA A 599 -2.35 -26.60 -33.39
N THR A 600 -1.35 -25.77 -33.07
CA THR A 600 -1.18 -24.42 -33.62
C THR A 600 0.20 -24.26 -34.24
N ASP A 601 0.29 -23.49 -35.32
CA ASP A 601 1.57 -23.18 -35.97
C ASP A 601 2.32 -22.03 -35.25
N LEU A 602 2.09 -21.85 -33.95
CA LEU A 602 2.71 -20.76 -33.18
C LEU A 602 4.22 -20.97 -33.05
N PRO A 603 5.06 -19.91 -33.11
CA PRO A 603 6.51 -20.05 -32.92
C PRO A 603 6.89 -20.53 -31.52
N ALA A 604 6.20 -20.07 -30.47
CA ALA A 604 6.38 -20.60 -29.12
C ALA A 604 5.09 -20.59 -28.28
N VAL A 605 5.03 -21.48 -27.29
CA VAL A 605 3.97 -21.56 -26.27
C VAL A 605 4.63 -21.74 -24.90
N VAL A 606 4.10 -21.08 -23.88
CA VAL A 606 4.67 -21.07 -22.53
C VAL A 606 3.91 -22.03 -21.61
N SER A 607 4.64 -22.80 -20.81
CA SER A 607 4.12 -23.56 -19.67
C SER A 607 4.48 -22.85 -18.37
N ALA A 608 3.48 -22.47 -17.58
CA ALA A 608 3.66 -21.90 -16.24
C ALA A 608 3.83 -22.95 -15.13
N PHE A 609 3.71 -24.24 -15.48
CA PHE A 609 3.73 -25.43 -14.63
C PHE A 609 2.56 -25.65 -13.67
N ASP A 610 1.95 -24.60 -13.12
CA ASP A 610 0.76 -24.66 -12.26
C ASP A 610 -0.01 -23.33 -12.22
N ALA A 611 -1.30 -23.39 -11.85
CA ALA A 611 -2.20 -22.24 -11.78
C ALA A 611 -1.66 -21.09 -10.92
N GLY A 612 -0.99 -21.41 -9.80
CA GLY A 612 -0.45 -20.41 -8.88
C GLY A 612 0.66 -19.55 -9.48
N ASN A 613 1.34 -20.04 -10.51
CA ASN A 613 2.46 -19.37 -11.16
C ASN A 613 2.05 -18.55 -12.41
N LEU A 614 0.83 -18.72 -12.91
CA LEU A 614 0.33 -18.06 -14.13
C LEU A 614 0.49 -16.53 -14.09
N LYS A 615 0.12 -15.91 -12.95
CA LYS A 615 0.16 -14.45 -12.79
C LYS A 615 1.59 -13.90 -12.82
N SER A 616 2.51 -14.55 -12.12
CA SER A 616 3.91 -14.12 -12.07
C SER A 616 4.58 -14.23 -13.44
N VAL A 617 4.31 -15.32 -14.16
CA VAL A 617 4.82 -15.55 -15.53
C VAL A 617 4.20 -14.57 -16.53
N ALA A 618 2.88 -14.36 -16.48
CA ALA A 618 2.19 -13.42 -17.37
C ALA A 618 2.72 -12.00 -17.22
N LYS A 619 2.92 -11.52 -15.99
CA LYS A 619 3.49 -10.19 -15.73
C LYS A 619 4.90 -10.05 -16.29
N ALA A 620 5.78 -11.01 -16.02
CA ALA A 620 7.16 -10.97 -16.52
C ALA A 620 7.23 -10.93 -18.06
N LEU A 621 6.38 -11.71 -18.73
CA LEU A 621 6.29 -11.71 -20.20
C LEU A 621 5.67 -10.42 -20.75
N HIS A 622 4.66 -9.85 -20.06
CA HIS A 622 4.05 -8.58 -20.47
C HIS A 622 5.04 -7.42 -20.37
N GLU A 623 5.85 -7.39 -19.31
CA GLU A 623 6.87 -6.36 -19.11
C GLU A 623 7.95 -6.41 -20.21
N LYS A 624 8.41 -7.61 -20.60
CA LYS A 624 9.39 -7.76 -21.70
C LYS A 624 8.80 -7.56 -23.09
N TYR A 625 7.54 -7.94 -23.29
CA TYR A 625 6.84 -7.85 -24.57
C TYR A 625 5.54 -7.04 -24.46
N PRO A 626 5.60 -5.73 -24.13
CA PRO A 626 4.43 -4.92 -23.78
C PRO A 626 3.44 -4.74 -24.93
N HIS A 627 3.91 -4.92 -26.17
CA HIS A 627 3.08 -4.79 -27.35
C HIS A 627 2.50 -6.11 -27.84
N THR A 628 2.99 -7.25 -27.35
CA THR A 628 2.53 -8.57 -27.78
C THR A 628 1.39 -9.02 -26.86
N PRO A 629 0.18 -9.26 -27.40
CA PRO A 629 -0.95 -9.66 -26.57
C PRO A 629 -0.70 -11.03 -25.94
N ILE A 630 -1.18 -11.19 -24.70
CA ILE A 630 -1.05 -12.44 -23.94
C ILE A 630 -2.41 -13.15 -23.89
N MET A 631 -2.41 -14.46 -24.10
CA MET A 631 -3.59 -15.32 -23.96
C MET A 631 -3.29 -16.49 -23.01
N LEU A 632 -4.09 -16.63 -21.97
CA LEU A 632 -4.01 -17.68 -20.96
C LEU A 632 -4.89 -18.86 -21.38
N ALA A 633 -4.29 -20.03 -21.56
CA ALA A 633 -5.00 -21.29 -21.75
C ALA A 633 -5.17 -21.97 -20.39
N ALA A 634 -6.37 -21.83 -19.83
CA ALA A 634 -6.70 -22.25 -18.48
C ALA A 634 -7.31 -23.65 -18.46
N ASP A 635 -7.06 -24.37 -17.38
CA ASP A 635 -7.74 -25.62 -17.07
C ASP A 635 -9.15 -25.32 -16.53
N ASP A 636 -10.13 -26.16 -16.89
CA ASP A 636 -11.51 -26.10 -16.41
C ASP A 636 -11.73 -27.14 -15.32
N ASP A 637 -11.40 -26.76 -14.07
CA ASP A 637 -11.44 -27.64 -12.89
C ASP A 637 -12.87 -27.88 -12.37
N LYS A 638 -13.80 -28.25 -13.25
CA LYS A 638 -15.23 -28.37 -12.94
C LYS A 638 -15.54 -29.38 -11.84
N HIS A 639 -14.70 -30.39 -11.66
CA HIS A 639 -14.79 -31.33 -10.53
C HIS A 639 -14.54 -30.61 -9.18
N LEU A 640 -13.57 -29.70 -9.11
CA LEU A 640 -13.32 -28.90 -7.92
C LEU A 640 -14.41 -27.86 -7.71
N GLU A 641 -14.96 -27.30 -8.79
CA GLU A 641 -16.10 -26.39 -8.71
C GLU A 641 -17.33 -27.08 -8.11
N GLN A 642 -17.61 -28.31 -8.53
CA GLN A 642 -18.72 -29.11 -7.98
C GLN A 642 -18.49 -29.56 -6.53
N SER A 643 -17.26 -29.89 -6.15
CA SER A 643 -16.96 -30.44 -4.81
C SER A 643 -16.62 -29.39 -3.76
N LYS A 644 -16.03 -28.25 -4.16
CA LYS A 644 -15.51 -27.20 -3.28
C LYS A 644 -16.04 -25.80 -3.61
N GLY A 645 -16.82 -25.64 -4.67
CA GLY A 645 -17.38 -24.34 -5.09
C GLY A 645 -16.37 -23.39 -5.74
N VAL A 646 -15.16 -23.84 -6.06
CA VAL A 646 -14.08 -23.03 -6.64
C VAL A 646 -13.48 -23.70 -7.87
N ASN A 647 -13.09 -22.92 -8.87
CA ASN A 647 -12.44 -23.39 -10.09
C ASN A 647 -11.04 -22.73 -10.19
N PRO A 648 -10.01 -23.32 -9.55
CA PRO A 648 -8.71 -22.68 -9.40
C PRO A 648 -8.02 -22.33 -10.72
N GLY A 649 -8.04 -23.24 -11.71
CA GLY A 649 -7.46 -22.98 -13.03
C GLY A 649 -8.09 -21.77 -13.72
N LYS A 650 -9.43 -21.69 -13.73
CA LYS A 650 -10.18 -20.57 -14.31
C LYS A 650 -9.98 -19.26 -13.54
N GLU A 651 -10.06 -19.28 -12.21
CA GLU A 651 -9.91 -18.09 -11.37
C GLU A 651 -8.49 -17.50 -11.48
N LYS A 652 -7.45 -18.34 -11.41
CA LYS A 652 -6.06 -17.89 -11.50
C LYS A 652 -5.68 -17.40 -12.88
N ALA A 653 -6.19 -18.03 -13.95
CA ALA A 653 -6.07 -17.49 -15.29
C ALA A 653 -6.80 -16.15 -15.45
N GLY A 654 -7.96 -16.00 -14.78
CA GLY A 654 -8.68 -14.72 -14.58
C GLY A 654 -7.79 -13.63 -14.04
N GLU A 655 -7.28 -13.84 -12.83
CA GLU A 655 -6.38 -12.91 -12.13
C GLU A 655 -5.12 -12.56 -12.96
N ALA A 656 -4.58 -13.55 -13.69
CA ALA A 656 -3.41 -13.37 -14.54
C ALA A 656 -3.72 -12.53 -15.78
N ALA A 657 -4.84 -12.79 -16.47
CA ALA A 657 -5.27 -12.03 -17.63
C ALA A 657 -5.60 -10.58 -17.27
N ASP A 658 -6.34 -10.35 -16.19
CA ASP A 658 -6.68 -9.00 -15.72
C ASP A 658 -5.42 -8.18 -15.40
N ALA A 659 -4.41 -8.81 -14.81
CA ALA A 659 -3.16 -8.15 -14.47
C ALA A 659 -2.33 -7.66 -15.67
N VAL A 660 -2.57 -8.19 -16.88
CA VAL A 660 -1.81 -7.86 -18.10
C VAL A 660 -2.70 -7.41 -19.26
N ASN A 661 -3.98 -7.14 -19.00
CA ASN A 661 -4.99 -6.88 -20.03
C ASN A 661 -5.00 -7.95 -21.14
N GLY A 662 -4.88 -9.22 -20.71
CA GLY A 662 -4.79 -10.41 -21.53
C GLY A 662 -6.13 -11.05 -21.86
N PHE A 663 -6.07 -12.18 -22.55
CA PHE A 663 -7.24 -12.96 -22.96
C PHE A 663 -7.24 -14.33 -22.28
N ILE A 664 -8.41 -14.95 -22.13
CA ILE A 664 -8.53 -16.30 -21.57
C ILE A 664 -9.20 -17.22 -22.58
N VAL A 665 -8.72 -18.45 -22.62
CA VAL A 665 -9.35 -19.54 -23.35
C VAL A 665 -9.41 -20.78 -22.46
N ILE A 666 -10.59 -21.40 -22.43
CA ILE A 666 -10.93 -22.57 -21.63
C ILE A 666 -11.39 -23.66 -22.61
N PRO A 667 -11.02 -24.94 -22.42
CA PRO A 667 -11.41 -26.00 -23.33
C PRO A 667 -12.92 -26.23 -23.30
N THR A 668 -13.50 -26.41 -24.48
CA THR A 668 -14.88 -26.87 -24.65
C THR A 668 -14.89 -28.30 -25.17
N PHE A 669 -15.47 -29.21 -24.41
CA PHE A 669 -15.54 -30.64 -24.73
C PHE A 669 -16.81 -31.00 -25.53
N ALA A 670 -16.89 -32.21 -26.08
CA ALA A 670 -18.10 -32.64 -26.78
C ALA A 670 -19.28 -32.75 -25.79
N PRO A 671 -20.52 -32.60 -26.26
CA PRO A 671 -21.70 -32.67 -25.38
C PRO A 671 -21.71 -33.94 -24.52
N GLY A 672 -21.84 -33.75 -23.20
CA GLY A 672 -21.93 -34.82 -22.21
C GLY A 672 -20.60 -35.33 -21.64
N GLU A 673 -19.46 -35.11 -22.30
CA GLU A 673 -18.16 -35.67 -21.85
C GLU A 673 -17.74 -35.13 -20.47
N GLN A 674 -17.67 -33.81 -20.35
CA GLN A 674 -17.26 -33.16 -19.10
C GLN A 674 -18.31 -33.31 -18.00
N SER A 675 -19.61 -33.35 -18.34
CA SER A 675 -20.68 -33.52 -17.36
C SER A 675 -20.67 -34.93 -16.75
N LEU A 676 -20.34 -35.96 -17.55
CA LEU A 676 -20.29 -37.34 -17.09
C LEU A 676 -19.00 -37.65 -16.32
N ASN A 677 -17.87 -37.03 -16.69
CA ASN A 677 -16.59 -37.28 -16.04
C ASN A 677 -15.72 -36.00 -15.93
N PRO A 678 -16.09 -35.05 -15.07
CA PRO A 678 -15.45 -33.73 -15.00
C PRO A 678 -13.97 -33.77 -14.60
N LYS A 679 -13.51 -34.86 -13.97
CA LYS A 679 -12.11 -35.05 -13.59
C LYS A 679 -11.22 -35.50 -14.76
N GLN A 680 -11.80 -36.10 -15.80
CA GLN A 680 -11.06 -36.59 -16.97
C GLN A 680 -11.03 -35.60 -18.14
N PHE A 681 -11.80 -34.52 -18.05
CA PHE A 681 -11.97 -33.49 -19.08
C PHE A 681 -11.81 -32.11 -18.45
N SER A 682 -10.57 -31.76 -18.11
CA SER A 682 -10.25 -30.46 -17.50
C SER A 682 -9.42 -29.57 -18.42
N ASP A 683 -8.48 -30.11 -19.19
CA ASP A 683 -7.51 -29.31 -19.93
C ASP A 683 -7.56 -29.52 -21.47
N PHE A 684 -6.78 -28.72 -22.23
CA PHE A 684 -6.68 -28.88 -23.68
C PHE A 684 -5.99 -30.18 -24.12
N ASN A 685 -5.15 -30.77 -23.26
CA ASN A 685 -4.52 -32.06 -23.54
C ASN A 685 -5.56 -33.19 -23.48
N ASP A 686 -6.46 -33.17 -22.50
CA ASP A 686 -7.60 -34.09 -22.41
C ASP A 686 -8.55 -33.90 -23.60
N LEU A 687 -8.76 -32.66 -24.06
CA LEU A 687 -9.52 -32.37 -25.28
C LEU A 687 -8.88 -33.03 -26.51
N ALA A 688 -7.55 -32.99 -26.63
CA ALA A 688 -6.84 -33.63 -27.73
C ALA A 688 -6.81 -35.17 -27.64
N ALA A 689 -6.58 -35.71 -26.45
CA ALA A 689 -6.27 -37.13 -26.26
C ALA A 689 -7.50 -38.00 -25.96
N ARG A 690 -8.58 -37.44 -25.39
CA ARG A 690 -9.72 -38.21 -24.87
C ARG A 690 -11.06 -37.81 -25.45
N SER A 691 -11.24 -36.55 -25.81
CA SER A 691 -12.51 -36.09 -26.40
C SER A 691 -12.68 -36.61 -27.81
N LYS A 692 -13.94 -36.84 -28.22
CA LYS A 692 -14.29 -37.12 -29.62
C LYS A 692 -13.86 -36.00 -30.59
N LEU A 693 -13.63 -34.78 -30.09
CA LEU A 693 -13.18 -33.66 -30.91
C LEU A 693 -11.68 -33.75 -31.28
N GLY A 694 -10.88 -34.44 -30.47
CA GLY A 694 -9.45 -34.63 -30.69
C GLY A 694 -8.65 -33.33 -30.84
N ILE A 695 -7.45 -33.46 -31.43
CA ILE A 695 -6.54 -32.32 -31.67
C ILE A 695 -7.17 -31.24 -32.57
N GLU A 696 -8.04 -31.64 -33.51
CA GLU A 696 -8.79 -30.71 -34.35
C GLU A 696 -9.77 -29.85 -33.54
N GLY A 697 -10.31 -30.37 -32.44
CA GLY A 697 -11.07 -29.61 -31.45
C GLY A 697 -10.25 -28.48 -30.82
N VAL A 698 -9.02 -28.77 -30.41
CA VAL A 698 -8.09 -27.75 -29.88
C VAL A 698 -7.80 -26.69 -30.94
N LYS A 699 -7.45 -27.11 -32.15
CA LYS A 699 -7.13 -26.21 -33.28
C LYS A 699 -8.29 -25.26 -33.60
N ARG A 700 -9.52 -25.77 -33.65
CA ARG A 700 -10.74 -24.98 -33.92
C ARG A 700 -11.06 -23.95 -32.83
N GLN A 701 -10.67 -24.22 -31.59
CA GLN A 701 -10.94 -23.30 -30.46
C GLN A 701 -9.85 -22.23 -30.31
N ILE A 702 -8.60 -22.58 -30.58
CA ILE A 702 -7.44 -21.72 -30.31
C ILE A 702 -7.08 -20.85 -31.53
N LYS A 703 -6.94 -21.44 -32.73
CA LYS A 703 -6.42 -20.74 -33.91
C LYS A 703 -7.25 -19.50 -34.31
N PRO A 704 -8.60 -19.55 -34.36
CA PRO A 704 -9.40 -18.36 -34.69
C PRO A 704 -9.29 -17.25 -33.65
N LYS A 705 -9.09 -17.59 -32.36
CA LYS A 705 -8.89 -16.60 -31.29
C LYS A 705 -7.55 -15.90 -31.44
N ILE A 706 -6.47 -16.65 -31.71
CA ILE A 706 -5.15 -16.09 -32.00
C ILE A 706 -5.23 -15.12 -33.18
N GLU A 707 -5.82 -15.54 -34.31
CA GLU A 707 -5.93 -14.71 -35.50
C GLU A 707 -6.75 -13.44 -35.24
N LYS A 708 -7.86 -13.54 -34.50
CA LYS A 708 -8.69 -12.40 -34.12
C LYS A 708 -7.92 -11.41 -33.24
N ILE A 709 -7.19 -11.89 -32.23
CA ILE A 709 -6.38 -11.07 -31.33
C ILE A 709 -5.25 -10.41 -32.12
N ALA A 710 -4.47 -11.19 -32.88
CA ALA A 710 -3.37 -10.69 -33.69
C ALA A 710 -3.82 -9.59 -34.67
N ASN A 711 -4.93 -9.80 -35.39
CA ASN A 711 -5.48 -8.82 -36.32
C ASN A 711 -6.01 -7.56 -35.63
N ARG A 712 -6.56 -7.67 -34.40
CA ARG A 712 -6.98 -6.52 -33.60
C ARG A 712 -5.77 -5.66 -33.23
N TYR A 713 -4.71 -6.27 -32.71
CA TYR A 713 -3.51 -5.54 -32.29
C TYR A 713 -2.69 -5.00 -33.47
N LYS A 714 -2.65 -5.72 -34.60
CA LYS A 714 -2.05 -5.21 -35.85
C LYS A 714 -2.76 -3.93 -36.33
N ARG A 715 -4.10 -3.90 -36.29
CA ARG A 715 -4.89 -2.71 -36.65
C ARG A 715 -4.65 -1.54 -35.69
N LEU A 716 -4.61 -1.80 -34.38
CA LEU A 716 -4.31 -0.78 -33.37
C LEU A 716 -2.91 -0.17 -33.56
N ARG A 717 -1.89 -0.99 -33.88
CA ARG A 717 -0.55 -0.48 -34.19
C ARG A 717 -0.54 0.37 -35.47
N GLN A 718 -1.27 -0.06 -36.51
CA GLN A 718 -1.37 0.69 -37.76
C GLN A 718 -2.10 2.03 -37.59
N SER A 719 -3.16 2.11 -36.78
CA SER A 719 -3.84 3.38 -36.51
C SER A 719 -2.99 4.33 -35.67
N GLN A 720 -2.28 3.83 -34.66
CA GLN A 720 -1.33 4.63 -33.87
C GLN A 720 -0.18 5.16 -34.74
N ALA A 721 0.40 4.32 -35.61
CA ALA A 721 1.45 4.75 -36.54
C ALA A 721 0.95 5.80 -37.55
N ARG A 722 -0.27 5.65 -38.08
CA ARG A 722 -0.88 6.66 -38.98
C ARG A 722 -1.12 7.99 -38.27
N ASN A 723 -1.58 7.98 -37.02
CA ASN A 723 -1.78 9.21 -36.24
C ASN A 723 -0.44 9.92 -35.94
N ILE A 724 0.64 9.17 -35.68
CA ILE A 724 1.98 9.75 -35.49
C ILE A 724 2.51 10.38 -36.78
N VAL A 725 2.31 9.73 -37.94
CA VAL A 725 2.71 10.27 -39.25
C VAL A 725 1.86 11.50 -39.63
N HIS A 726 0.55 11.49 -39.35
CA HIS A 726 -0.33 12.63 -39.59
C HIS A 726 0.05 13.83 -38.72
N ASN A 727 0.36 13.62 -37.43
CA ASN A 727 0.83 14.68 -36.54
C ASN A 727 2.22 15.22 -36.94
N LYS A 728 3.14 14.37 -37.43
CA LYS A 728 4.41 14.83 -38.00
C LYS A 728 4.24 15.60 -39.32
N ALA A 729 3.28 15.21 -40.16
CA ALA A 729 2.97 15.92 -41.41
C ALA A 729 2.36 17.30 -41.12
N ILE A 730 1.47 17.42 -40.14
CA ILE A 730 0.92 18.71 -39.68
C ILE A 730 2.04 19.59 -39.11
N ALA A 731 2.94 19.05 -38.28
CA ALA A 731 4.09 19.79 -37.77
C ALA A 731 5.05 20.28 -38.89
N SER A 732 5.17 19.52 -39.98
CA SER A 732 5.98 19.90 -41.15
C SER A 732 5.31 20.98 -42.02
N ILE A 733 3.98 21.00 -42.11
CA ILE A 733 3.22 22.03 -42.82
C ILE A 733 3.28 23.38 -42.06
N VAL A 734 3.31 23.34 -40.72
CA VAL A 734 3.45 24.54 -39.89
C VAL A 734 4.86 25.17 -40.00
N HIS A 735 5.88 24.40 -40.39
CA HIS A 735 7.26 24.91 -40.59
C HIS A 735 7.52 25.55 -41.96
N VAL A 736 6.61 25.43 -42.94
CA VAL A 736 6.78 26.03 -44.29
C VAL A 736 5.91 27.29 -44.48
N GLY A 737 5.17 27.71 -43.45
CA GLY A 737 4.24 28.86 -43.50
C GLY A 737 4.79 30.20 -43.00
N PHE A 738 6.06 30.28 -42.58
CA PHE A 738 6.67 31.50 -42.06
C PHE A 738 7.89 31.90 -42.90
N ASP A 739 7.64 32.28 -44.16
CA ASP A 739 8.60 33.11 -44.90
C ASP A 739 7.88 34.32 -45.49
N GLY A 740 8.36 35.48 -45.07
CA GLY A 740 7.66 36.75 -45.10
C GLY A 740 7.27 37.23 -46.49
N ARG A 741 6.07 37.81 -46.57
CA ARG A 741 5.79 38.89 -47.51
C ARG A 741 5.08 40.02 -46.79
N HIS A 742 5.83 41.12 -46.66
CA HIS A 742 5.30 42.46 -46.48
C HIS A 742 4.14 42.71 -47.46
N VAL A 743 2.99 43.14 -46.95
CA VAL A 743 1.98 43.82 -47.73
C VAL A 743 1.86 45.24 -47.18
N GLN A 744 2.27 46.18 -48.02
CA GLN A 744 2.16 47.62 -47.82
C GLN A 744 0.71 48.06 -47.77
N THR A 745 0.43 48.93 -46.81
CA THR A 745 -0.74 49.81 -46.74
C THR A 745 -0.75 50.77 -47.92
N THR A 746 -1.84 50.78 -48.70
CA THR A 746 -2.31 51.96 -49.42
C THR A 746 -3.83 51.99 -49.35
N GLY A 747 -4.38 53.08 -48.80
CA GLY A 747 -5.82 53.30 -48.70
C GLY A 747 -6.40 53.90 -49.97
N LYS A 748 -7.74 53.94 -50.03
CA LYS A 748 -8.53 55.08 -50.51
C LYS A 748 -10.05 54.80 -50.40
N TYR A 749 -10.70 55.78 -49.76
CA TYR A 749 -12.13 56.16 -49.72
C TYR A 749 -13.14 55.25 -49.04
#